data_AF-A0A4Z0YY35-F1
#
_entry.id   AF-A0A4Z0YY35-F1
#
_cell.length_a   1.000
_cell.length_b   1.000
_cell.length_c   1.000
_cell.angle_alpha   90.00
_cell.angle_beta   90.00
_cell.angle_gamma   90.00
#
_symmetry.space_group_name_H-M   'P 1'
#
loop_
_entity.id
_entity.type
_entity.pdbx_description
1 polymer ?
#
loop_
_entity_poly.entity_id
_entity_poly.type
_entity_poly.pdbx_seq_one_letter_code
_entity_poly.pdbx_strand_id
1 'polypeptide(L)'
;MEELRFALGMKAGPATKERQLMKRFEKALPKMTGALLEIGQDKAVRPIHTSFLEFFAQMQETTASPASLYLQCDFKVDAGTVRHLVAIDYLSYLLFDAPKEPVVQLSLSLAHSTRGHLAKQAIYYRYPLLLYATGFWVSHATEAIQGGVIPLNQSIPADHYLHGLVLKYINNFMDNKLAVTIWIEASWFTGVPPSLDQLSSLVNTVQLPNHIKHLSERLAVFASELQQLNSRWSTILRDNPGEIWEPSISAFMKPKSWLSSYQATVTELDLPQTDAGQKGLEPSHDSTCILIASKSSSSGSEVGWIKVWPSKYFAENINSKEDPNLDEMSREWNVSYDIKRLVDGQSPHHIEVQLPEKSVLSIVKKARLNAGQFEFPVAFSHDLRQIIILNYLIRIHSSSTNALRQDFSVQSLEINQCSMQGQDGTALGPFPWYFLIFSPTARYIAVLGGPSKPGPQSNAYKERQILILEDRSENWQTPDFHVLATEDLVISPLAQTRYWAFHPFQTALVVACLDETNMWFFKHPVRWVCMPVRAPLDGLAFSNCGNYLHGVVCGNSRQLRMICFRKYFEERKTILSSSSREHGMEVAPVHQSEQLSLTRGKEMEMILTPESITFDNVEGRSQISMLRHLNDDGAVVLQKFRDDGTIQS
;
A
#
# COMPACT_ATOMS: atom_id res chain seq x y z
N MET A 1 -38.99 15.84 8.69
CA MET A 1 -39.89 15.54 9.85
C MET A 1 -39.24 14.65 10.90
N GLU A 2 -38.80 13.42 10.57
CA GLU A 2 -38.25 12.46 11.56
C GLU A 2 -36.99 12.98 12.27
N GLU A 3 -36.13 13.74 11.57
CA GLU A 3 -35.01 14.48 12.15
C GLU A 3 -35.43 15.35 13.34
N LEU A 4 -36.44 16.23 13.16
CA LEU A 4 -36.92 17.12 14.21
C LEU A 4 -37.63 16.36 15.33
N ARG A 5 -38.38 15.30 14.99
CA ARG A 5 -39.02 14.42 15.98
C ARG A 5 -37.96 13.76 16.88
N PHE A 6 -36.86 13.31 16.30
CA PHE A 6 -35.75 12.71 17.02
C PHE A 6 -35.03 13.75 17.88
N ALA A 7 -34.67 14.89 17.30
CA ALA A 7 -33.99 15.98 18.00
C ALA A 7 -34.77 16.46 19.24
N LEU A 8 -36.10 16.61 19.13
CA LEU A 8 -36.95 17.02 20.26
C LEU A 8 -37.15 15.94 21.34
N GLY A 9 -36.95 14.66 21.00
CA GLY A 9 -37.08 13.53 21.94
C GLY A 9 -35.77 13.13 22.61
N MET A 10 -34.64 13.61 22.08
CA MET A 10 -33.31 13.28 22.58
C MET A 10 -33.07 13.88 23.95
N LYS A 11 -32.23 13.20 24.75
CA LYS A 11 -31.72 13.74 26.01
C LYS A 11 -30.22 13.48 26.05
N ALA A 12 -29.45 14.53 26.33
CA ALA A 12 -28.01 14.40 26.51
C ALA A 12 -27.64 13.28 27.51
N GLY A 13 -26.74 12.39 27.10
CA GLY A 13 -26.18 11.31 27.92
C GLY A 13 -26.53 9.91 27.42
N PRO A 14 -27.70 9.34 27.75
CA PRO A 14 -28.04 7.98 27.32
C PRO A 14 -28.57 7.94 25.88
N ALA A 15 -28.43 6.79 25.21
CA ALA A 15 -29.07 6.54 23.93
C ALA A 15 -30.60 6.75 23.99
N THR A 16 -31.12 7.39 22.96
CA THR A 16 -32.52 7.78 22.82
C THR A 16 -33.41 6.56 22.65
N LYS A 17 -34.38 6.40 23.54
CA LYS A 17 -35.35 5.29 23.51
C LYS A 17 -36.63 5.74 22.80
N GLU A 18 -37.29 4.82 22.09
CA GLU A 18 -38.56 5.10 21.37
C GLU A 18 -39.63 5.78 22.25
N ARG A 19 -39.69 5.44 23.54
CA ARG A 19 -40.63 6.05 24.50
C ARG A 19 -40.41 7.55 24.74
N GLN A 20 -39.21 8.06 24.43
CA GLN A 20 -38.87 9.49 24.54
C GLN A 20 -39.28 10.25 23.28
N LEU A 21 -39.48 9.56 22.16
CA LEU A 21 -39.92 10.17 20.92
C LEU A 21 -41.40 10.55 21.02
N MET A 22 -41.71 11.75 20.53
CA MET A 22 -43.07 12.27 20.55
C MET A 22 -43.99 11.41 19.66
N LYS A 23 -45.07 10.89 20.24
CA LYS A 23 -46.10 10.15 19.52
C LYS A 23 -47.01 11.11 18.75
N ARG A 24 -47.43 10.73 17.55
CA ARG A 24 -48.31 11.55 16.67
C ARG A 24 -47.73 12.95 16.44
N PHE A 25 -46.43 13.00 16.13
CA PHE A 25 -45.65 14.24 15.95
C PHE A 25 -46.36 15.28 15.07
N GLU A 26 -46.96 14.84 13.96
CA GLU A 26 -47.72 15.70 13.04
C GLU A 26 -48.86 16.48 13.70
N LYS A 27 -49.52 15.88 14.70
CA LYS A 27 -50.64 16.52 15.42
C LYS A 27 -50.16 17.26 16.67
N ALA A 28 -49.01 16.89 17.20
CA ALA A 28 -48.46 17.44 18.43
C ALA A 28 -47.67 18.73 18.17
N LEU A 29 -46.89 18.78 17.10
CA LEU A 29 -46.01 19.90 16.78
C LEU A 29 -46.79 21.23 16.64
N PRO A 30 -47.83 21.35 15.78
CA PRO A 30 -48.58 22.61 15.68
C PRO A 30 -49.24 23.01 16.99
N LYS A 31 -49.67 22.05 17.81
CA LYS A 31 -50.27 22.33 19.13
C LYS A 31 -49.25 22.86 20.13
N MET A 32 -48.05 22.29 20.15
CA MET A 32 -46.97 22.72 21.04
C MET A 32 -46.42 24.09 20.67
N THR A 33 -46.40 24.40 19.37
CA THR A 33 -45.90 25.68 18.87
C THR A 33 -46.98 26.74 18.76
N GLY A 34 -48.22 26.50 19.21
CA GLY A 34 -49.32 27.46 19.08
C GLY A 34 -49.64 27.85 17.62
N ALA A 35 -49.51 26.89 16.69
CA ALA A 35 -49.60 27.08 15.24
C ALA A 35 -48.57 28.05 14.65
N LEU A 36 -47.37 28.14 15.24
CA LEU A 36 -46.26 28.88 14.63
C LEU A 36 -45.48 28.04 13.60
N LEU A 37 -45.46 26.71 13.77
CA LEU A 37 -44.88 25.77 12.82
C LEU A 37 -45.96 24.89 12.19
N GLU A 38 -45.79 24.61 10.90
CA GLU A 38 -46.56 23.62 10.14
C GLU A 38 -45.66 22.53 9.56
N ILE A 39 -46.30 21.44 9.14
CA ILE A 39 -45.65 20.37 8.39
C ILE A 39 -46.20 20.40 6.98
N GLY A 40 -45.33 20.70 6.02
CA GLY A 40 -45.66 20.72 4.60
C GLY A 40 -45.97 19.33 4.05
N GLN A 41 -46.54 19.29 2.84
CA GLN A 41 -46.85 18.03 2.14
C GLN A 41 -45.58 17.19 1.85
N ASP A 42 -44.42 17.86 1.76
CA ASP A 42 -43.10 17.27 1.61
C ASP A 42 -42.48 16.79 2.94
N LYS A 43 -43.24 16.83 4.04
CA LYS A 43 -42.77 16.49 5.40
C LYS A 43 -41.66 17.41 5.92
N ALA A 44 -41.46 18.57 5.29
CA ALA A 44 -40.61 19.62 5.84
C ALA A 44 -41.38 20.37 6.95
N VAL A 45 -40.67 20.75 8.01
CA VAL A 45 -41.23 21.60 9.07
C VAL A 45 -40.86 23.03 8.75
N ARG A 46 -41.84 23.92 8.69
CA ARG A 46 -41.66 25.32 8.31
C ARG A 46 -42.45 26.24 9.23
N PRO A 47 -42.00 27.48 9.45
CA PRO A 47 -42.83 28.49 10.08
C PRO A 47 -44.02 28.84 9.18
N ILE A 48 -45.19 29.04 9.77
CA ILE A 48 -46.41 29.43 9.04
C ILE A 48 -46.29 30.86 8.50
N HIS A 49 -45.52 31.72 9.17
CA HIS A 49 -45.34 33.11 8.79
C HIS A 49 -43.88 33.56 8.95
N THR A 50 -43.37 34.36 8.01
CA THR A 50 -41.98 34.85 7.99
C THR A 50 -41.65 35.75 9.17
N SER A 51 -42.63 36.46 9.72
CA SER A 51 -42.46 37.29 10.93
C SER A 51 -41.92 36.52 12.12
N PHE A 52 -42.15 35.20 12.19
CA PHE A 52 -41.55 34.35 13.21
C PHE A 52 -40.02 34.28 13.04
N LEU A 53 -39.54 34.07 11.81
CA LEU A 53 -38.11 34.07 11.52
C LEU A 53 -37.48 35.45 11.75
N GLU A 54 -38.17 36.51 11.32
CA GLU A 54 -37.72 37.91 11.53
C GLU A 54 -37.61 38.24 13.03
N PHE A 55 -38.57 37.79 13.84
CA PHE A 55 -38.53 37.96 15.29
C PHE A 55 -37.30 37.28 15.90
N PHE A 56 -37.02 36.02 15.54
CA PHE A 56 -35.82 35.33 16.04
C PHE A 56 -34.51 35.94 15.53
N ALA A 57 -34.48 36.38 14.27
CA ALA A 57 -33.31 37.06 13.70
C ALA A 57 -33.02 38.39 14.43
N GLN A 58 -34.04 39.21 14.67
CA GLN A 58 -33.92 40.46 15.43
C GLN A 58 -33.50 40.20 16.88
N MET A 59 -34.04 39.17 17.54
CA MET A 59 -33.64 38.80 18.90
C MET A 59 -32.19 38.31 18.97
N GLN A 60 -31.69 37.62 17.95
CA GLN A 60 -30.27 37.24 17.86
C GLN A 60 -29.35 38.46 17.69
N GLU A 61 -29.71 39.43 16.85
CA GLU A 61 -28.93 40.68 16.66
C GLU A 61 -28.93 41.58 17.91
N THR A 62 -30.04 41.61 18.65
CA THR A 62 -30.22 42.45 19.85
C THR A 62 -29.29 42.03 21.00
N THR A 63 -28.88 40.76 21.07
CA THR A 63 -27.94 40.26 22.10
C THR A 63 -26.48 40.68 21.87
N ALA A 64 -26.13 41.23 20.71
CA ALA A 64 -24.77 41.64 20.36
C ALA A 64 -24.46 43.13 20.60
N SER A 65 -25.48 43.97 20.89
CA SER A 65 -25.30 45.42 21.06
C SER A 65 -25.90 45.91 22.40
N PRO A 66 -25.10 46.55 23.29
CA PRO A 66 -25.60 47.09 24.55
C PRO A 66 -26.52 48.32 24.41
N ALA A 67 -26.80 48.78 23.18
CA ALA A 67 -27.58 50.01 22.91
C ALA A 67 -29.08 49.78 22.65
N SER A 68 -29.55 48.53 22.61
CA SER A 68 -30.95 48.18 22.29
C SER A 68 -31.87 48.20 23.52
N LEU A 69 -31.91 49.34 24.23
CA LEU A 69 -32.73 49.57 25.43
C LEU A 69 -34.25 49.75 25.18
N TYR A 70 -34.75 49.56 23.96
CA TYR A 70 -36.11 50.00 23.58
C TYR A 70 -37.13 48.91 23.24
N LEU A 71 -36.79 47.62 23.35
CA LEU A 71 -37.78 46.54 23.22
C LEU A 71 -37.90 45.79 24.54
N GLN A 72 -38.70 46.34 25.45
CA GLN A 72 -39.30 45.57 26.55
C GLN A 72 -40.28 44.56 25.93
N CYS A 73 -39.76 43.42 25.47
CA CYS A 73 -40.57 42.26 25.16
C CYS A 73 -40.48 41.29 26.35
N ASP A 74 -41.62 40.90 26.91
CA ASP A 74 -41.69 39.91 28.00
C ASP A 74 -41.22 38.52 27.55
N PHE A 75 -41.13 38.28 26.23
CA PHE A 75 -40.61 37.06 25.63
C PHE A 75 -39.12 37.23 25.28
N LYS A 76 -38.23 36.67 26.10
CA LYS A 76 -36.77 36.66 25.87
C LYS A 76 -36.32 35.28 25.39
N VAL A 77 -35.59 35.26 24.28
CA VAL A 77 -34.94 34.06 23.76
C VAL A 77 -33.48 34.08 24.20
N ASP A 78 -33.09 33.11 25.02
CA ASP A 78 -31.69 32.93 25.37
C ASP A 78 -30.97 32.11 24.29
N ALA A 79 -30.50 32.81 23.25
CA ALA A 79 -29.75 32.20 22.16
C ALA A 79 -28.45 31.53 22.64
N GLY A 80 -27.86 32.01 23.74
CA GLY A 80 -26.66 31.42 24.34
C GLY A 80 -26.95 30.03 24.89
N THR A 81 -27.96 29.91 25.76
CA THR A 81 -28.40 28.61 26.29
C THR A 81 -28.81 27.65 25.17
N VAL A 82 -29.55 28.11 24.15
CA VAL A 82 -29.96 27.26 23.03
C VAL A 82 -28.75 26.71 22.26
N ARG A 83 -27.76 27.54 21.93
CA ARG A 83 -26.53 27.09 21.26
C ARG A 83 -25.79 26.01 22.05
N HIS A 84 -25.66 26.19 23.36
CA HIS A 84 -25.01 25.20 24.22
C HIS A 84 -25.77 23.87 24.24
N LEU A 85 -27.10 23.91 24.43
CA LEU A 85 -27.93 22.71 24.46
C LEU A 85 -27.86 21.95 23.13
N VAL A 86 -27.97 22.66 22.01
CA VAL A 86 -27.88 22.07 20.66
C VAL A 86 -26.52 21.40 20.43
N ALA A 87 -25.41 22.04 20.82
CA ALA A 87 -24.07 21.46 20.71
C ALA A 87 -23.92 20.18 21.56
N ILE A 88 -24.41 20.21 22.82
CA ILE A 88 -24.39 19.05 23.72
C ILE A 88 -25.20 17.89 23.14
N ASP A 89 -26.40 18.19 22.65
CA ASP A 89 -27.33 17.22 22.09
C ASP A 89 -26.72 16.50 20.87
N TYR A 90 -26.08 17.22 19.95
CA TYR A 90 -25.45 16.59 18.78
C TYR A 90 -24.20 15.79 19.10
N LEU A 91 -23.36 16.28 20.02
CA LEU A 91 -22.22 15.50 20.51
C LEU A 91 -22.70 14.23 21.23
N SER A 92 -23.79 14.33 22.01
CA SER A 92 -24.43 13.18 22.64
C SER A 92 -24.95 12.20 21.59
N TYR A 93 -25.60 12.68 20.53
CA TYR A 93 -26.05 11.82 19.44
C TYR A 93 -24.90 11.01 18.83
N LEU A 94 -23.80 11.67 18.45
CA LEU A 94 -22.63 11.00 17.87
C LEU A 94 -22.02 9.96 18.83
N LEU A 95 -22.00 10.28 20.12
CA LEU A 95 -21.47 9.39 21.16
C LEU A 95 -22.35 8.17 21.42
N PHE A 96 -23.68 8.31 21.42
CA PHE A 96 -24.58 7.30 21.99
C PHE A 96 -25.61 6.73 21.01
N ASP A 97 -26.07 7.50 20.03
CA ASP A 97 -27.15 7.13 19.11
C ASP A 97 -26.67 6.82 17.68
N ALA A 98 -25.55 7.41 17.26
CA ALA A 98 -24.95 7.12 15.96
C ALA A 98 -24.55 5.62 15.84
N PRO A 99 -24.48 5.08 14.60
CA PRO A 99 -24.07 3.70 14.33
C PRO A 99 -22.81 3.31 15.08
N LYS A 100 -22.63 2.04 15.46
CA LYS A 100 -21.39 1.55 16.10
C LYS A 100 -20.54 0.67 15.18
N GLU A 101 -20.89 0.67 13.90
CA GLU A 101 -20.30 -0.12 12.82
C GLU A 101 -20.25 0.74 11.55
N PRO A 102 -19.48 0.35 10.51
CA PRO A 102 -19.29 1.16 9.32
C PRO A 102 -20.60 1.51 8.61
N VAL A 103 -20.78 2.81 8.33
CA VAL A 103 -21.97 3.39 7.68
C VAL A 103 -22.17 2.80 6.28
N VAL A 104 -21.10 2.60 5.51
CA VAL A 104 -21.16 1.99 4.18
C VAL A 104 -21.63 0.54 4.25
N GLN A 105 -21.12 -0.26 5.19
CA GLN A 105 -21.54 -1.66 5.37
C GLN A 105 -23.01 -1.76 5.79
N LEU A 106 -23.45 -0.88 6.69
CA LEU A 106 -24.85 -0.75 7.09
C LEU A 106 -25.75 -0.41 5.90
N SER A 107 -25.33 0.53 5.06
CA SER A 107 -26.04 0.92 3.83
C SER A 107 -26.26 -0.30 2.93
N LEU A 108 -25.22 -1.10 2.72
CA LEU A 108 -25.26 -2.30 1.88
C LEU A 108 -26.12 -3.41 2.49
N SER A 109 -25.96 -3.71 3.78
CA SER A 109 -26.77 -4.71 4.48
C SER A 109 -28.26 -4.37 4.42
N LEU A 110 -28.61 -3.11 4.61
CA LEU A 110 -29.99 -2.62 4.50
C LEU A 110 -30.49 -2.67 3.05
N ALA A 111 -29.65 -2.37 2.06
CA ALA A 111 -30.00 -2.45 0.64
C ALA A 111 -30.29 -3.88 0.16
N HIS A 112 -29.56 -4.88 0.65
CA HIS A 112 -29.84 -6.29 0.34
C HIS A 112 -31.22 -6.72 0.85
N SER A 113 -31.71 -6.11 1.92
CA SER A 113 -33.06 -6.35 2.45
C SER A 113 -34.17 -5.56 1.72
N THR A 114 -33.83 -4.51 0.97
CA THR A 114 -34.78 -3.62 0.28
C THR A 114 -34.35 -3.33 -1.15
N ARG A 115 -34.94 -4.05 -2.12
CA ARG A 115 -34.77 -3.92 -3.60
C ARG A 115 -33.97 -2.66 -4.05
N GLY A 116 -32.64 -2.80 -4.06
CA GLY A 116 -31.71 -2.24 -5.05
C GLY A 116 -31.47 -0.73 -5.18
N HIS A 117 -32.22 0.20 -4.57
CA HIS A 117 -31.99 1.63 -4.86
C HIS A 117 -32.16 2.62 -3.68
N LEU A 118 -32.29 2.11 -2.45
CA LEU A 118 -32.68 2.92 -1.27
C LEU A 118 -31.68 2.86 -0.11
N ALA A 119 -30.42 2.46 -0.34
CA ALA A 119 -29.42 2.26 0.69
C ALA A 119 -29.21 3.51 1.59
N LYS A 120 -29.04 4.69 0.96
CA LYS A 120 -28.96 5.98 1.68
C LYS A 120 -30.25 6.29 2.45
N GLN A 121 -31.41 6.04 1.85
CA GLN A 121 -32.71 6.26 2.49
C GLN A 121 -32.91 5.39 3.73
N ALA A 122 -32.46 4.13 3.70
CA ALA A 122 -32.53 3.24 4.85
C ALA A 122 -31.72 3.76 6.05
N ILE A 123 -30.54 4.36 5.80
CA ILE A 123 -29.76 5.04 6.84
C ILE A 123 -30.52 6.25 7.39
N TYR A 124 -31.13 7.09 6.54
CA TYR A 124 -31.94 8.22 7.00
C TYR A 124 -33.13 7.79 7.88
N TYR A 125 -33.75 6.63 7.60
CA TYR A 125 -34.82 6.12 8.44
C TYR A 125 -34.31 5.60 9.79
N ARG A 126 -33.16 4.92 9.83
CA ARG A 126 -32.63 4.30 11.05
C ARG A 126 -31.85 5.29 11.93
N TYR A 127 -31.19 6.25 11.31
CA TYR A 127 -30.31 7.25 11.95
C TYR A 127 -30.66 8.66 11.45
N PRO A 128 -31.85 9.18 11.77
CA PRO A 128 -32.38 10.39 11.15
C PRO A 128 -31.50 11.61 11.37
N LEU A 129 -30.86 11.74 12.54
CA LEU A 129 -30.05 12.92 12.87
C LEU A 129 -28.60 12.82 12.38
N LEU A 130 -28.18 11.71 11.75
CA LEU A 130 -26.77 11.46 11.42
C LEU A 130 -26.20 12.51 10.46
N LEU A 131 -26.91 12.85 9.39
CA LEU A 131 -26.45 13.84 8.42
C LEU A 131 -26.26 15.20 9.07
N TYR A 132 -27.27 15.66 9.82
CA TYR A 132 -27.26 16.97 10.44
C TYR A 132 -26.18 17.05 11.52
N ALA A 133 -26.12 16.09 12.43
CA ALA A 133 -25.11 16.07 13.49
C ALA A 133 -23.70 16.05 12.90
N THR A 134 -23.46 15.24 11.88
CA THR A 134 -22.15 15.14 11.20
C THR A 134 -21.71 16.46 10.58
N GLY A 135 -22.63 17.17 9.91
CA GLY A 135 -22.32 18.41 9.20
C GLY A 135 -22.22 19.66 10.08
N PHE A 136 -22.90 19.71 11.23
CA PHE A 136 -23.10 20.96 11.96
C PHE A 136 -22.63 20.97 13.42
N TRP A 137 -22.26 19.82 14.02
CA TRP A 137 -21.88 19.82 15.45
C TRP A 137 -20.70 20.75 15.76
N VAL A 138 -19.71 20.85 14.87
CA VAL A 138 -18.51 21.70 15.03
C VAL A 138 -18.89 23.18 15.04
N SER A 139 -19.75 23.59 14.11
CA SER A 139 -20.27 24.97 14.03
C SER A 139 -21.05 25.32 15.29
N HIS A 140 -21.97 24.46 15.73
CA HIS A 140 -22.73 24.69 16.97
C HIS A 140 -21.84 24.74 18.22
N ALA A 141 -20.83 23.87 18.32
CA ALA A 141 -19.87 23.92 19.41
C ALA A 141 -19.04 25.21 19.40
N THR A 142 -18.64 25.67 18.22
CA THR A 142 -17.89 26.92 18.04
C THR A 142 -18.72 28.12 18.49
N GLU A 143 -19.98 28.22 18.04
CA GLU A 143 -20.89 29.30 18.44
C GLU A 143 -21.22 29.28 19.94
N ALA A 144 -21.40 28.09 20.53
CA ALA A 144 -21.64 27.94 21.96
C ALA A 144 -20.45 28.45 22.78
N ILE A 145 -19.22 28.13 22.37
CA ILE A 145 -18.01 28.56 23.06
C ILE A 145 -17.78 30.07 22.88
N GLN A 146 -17.98 30.62 21.67
CA GLN A 146 -17.86 32.07 21.41
C GLN A 146 -18.87 32.89 22.20
N GLY A 147 -20.11 32.41 22.31
CA GLY A 147 -21.17 33.09 23.07
C GLY A 147 -20.98 33.06 24.60
N GLY A 148 -20.04 32.24 25.11
CA GLY A 148 -19.76 32.08 26.54
C GLY A 148 -18.58 32.91 27.07
N VAL A 149 -17.98 33.80 26.28
CA VAL A 149 -16.87 34.66 26.73
C VAL A 149 -17.39 35.78 27.63
N ILE A 150 -17.44 35.53 28.95
CA ILE A 150 -17.84 36.53 29.96
C ILE A 150 -16.61 37.36 30.37
N PRO A 151 -16.68 38.71 30.35
CA PRO A 151 -15.64 39.57 30.93
C PRO A 151 -15.48 39.29 32.44
N LEU A 152 -14.23 39.23 32.92
CA LEU A 152 -13.77 38.77 34.25
C LEU A 152 -14.51 39.25 35.54
N ASN A 153 -15.52 40.13 35.46
CA ASN A 153 -16.07 40.86 36.60
C ASN A 153 -17.60 40.68 36.86
N GLN A 154 -18.25 39.60 36.38
CA GLN A 154 -19.68 39.38 36.63
C GLN A 154 -19.99 38.01 37.26
N SER A 155 -20.99 37.98 38.14
CA SER A 155 -21.42 36.81 38.91
C SER A 155 -21.83 35.63 38.03
N ILE A 156 -21.44 34.42 38.44
CA ILE A 156 -21.54 33.14 37.72
C ILE A 156 -22.99 32.85 37.25
N PRO A 157 -23.29 32.97 35.94
CA PRO A 157 -24.58 32.57 35.37
C PRO A 157 -24.63 31.04 35.13
N ALA A 158 -25.84 30.48 34.95
CA ALA A 158 -26.04 29.08 34.56
C ALA A 158 -25.26 28.66 33.29
N ASP A 159 -24.92 29.64 32.44
CA ASP A 159 -24.07 29.50 31.25
C ASP A 159 -22.71 28.87 31.56
N HIS A 160 -22.17 29.07 32.76
CA HIS A 160 -20.88 28.49 33.17
C HIS A 160 -20.93 26.96 33.29
N TYR A 161 -22.09 26.40 33.66
CA TYR A 161 -22.30 24.96 33.72
C TYR A 161 -22.44 24.36 32.32
N LEU A 162 -23.26 24.99 31.47
CA LEU A 162 -23.50 24.53 30.10
C LEU A 162 -22.22 24.63 29.25
N HIS A 163 -21.44 25.68 29.42
CA HIS A 163 -20.14 25.84 28.77
C HIS A 163 -19.17 24.73 29.16
N GLY A 164 -19.03 24.44 30.45
CA GLY A 164 -18.24 23.31 30.94
C GLY A 164 -18.75 21.96 30.41
N LEU A 165 -20.07 21.82 30.23
CA LEU A 165 -20.67 20.61 29.69
C LEU A 165 -20.35 20.42 28.20
N VAL A 166 -20.43 21.48 27.37
CA VAL A 166 -19.99 21.43 25.97
C VAL A 166 -18.55 20.94 25.87
N LEU A 167 -17.62 21.57 26.63
CA LEU A 167 -16.20 21.18 26.63
C LEU A 167 -16.00 19.72 27.07
N LYS A 168 -16.77 19.26 28.06
CA LYS A 168 -16.77 17.86 28.50
C LYS A 168 -17.21 16.91 27.39
N TYR A 169 -18.27 17.24 26.64
CA TYR A 169 -18.76 16.42 25.54
C TYR A 169 -17.79 16.39 24.35
N ILE A 170 -17.13 17.51 24.04
CA ILE A 170 -16.05 17.54 23.04
C ILE A 170 -14.92 16.60 23.48
N ASN A 171 -14.49 16.68 24.75
CA ASN A 171 -13.46 15.78 25.25
C ASN A 171 -13.87 14.30 25.18
N ASN A 172 -15.11 13.99 25.57
CA ASN A 172 -15.64 12.61 25.49
C ASN A 172 -15.70 12.11 24.03
N PHE A 173 -16.06 12.97 23.08
CA PHE A 173 -16.03 12.64 21.66
C PHE A 173 -14.60 12.32 21.21
N MET A 174 -13.63 13.15 21.59
CA MET A 174 -12.21 12.91 21.29
C MET A 174 -11.65 11.65 21.96
N ASP A 175 -12.17 11.23 23.11
CA ASP A 175 -11.81 9.98 23.79
C ASP A 175 -12.40 8.74 23.10
N ASN A 176 -13.50 8.91 22.37
CA ASN A 176 -14.20 7.82 21.70
C ASN A 176 -13.77 7.71 20.24
N LYS A 177 -12.65 7.02 20.00
CA LYS A 177 -12.10 6.77 18.65
C LYS A 177 -13.13 6.18 17.68
N LEU A 178 -14.05 5.35 18.16
CA LEU A 178 -15.10 4.77 17.33
C LEU A 178 -16.03 5.87 16.81
N ALA A 179 -16.56 6.72 17.72
CA ALA A 179 -17.43 7.85 17.35
C ALA A 179 -16.74 8.82 16.38
N VAL A 180 -15.45 9.08 16.58
CA VAL A 180 -14.63 9.90 15.66
C VAL A 180 -14.56 9.26 14.27
N THR A 181 -14.28 7.95 14.20
CA THR A 181 -14.17 7.22 12.93
C THR A 181 -15.49 7.22 12.16
N ILE A 182 -16.61 7.01 12.86
CA ILE A 182 -17.96 7.07 12.29
C ILE A 182 -18.27 8.47 11.78
N TRP A 183 -17.91 9.51 12.54
CA TRP A 183 -18.10 10.88 12.11
C TRP A 183 -17.30 11.19 10.83
N ILE A 184 -16.05 10.74 10.73
CA ILE A 184 -15.22 10.89 9.52
C ILE A 184 -15.87 10.16 8.34
N GLU A 185 -16.26 8.89 8.50
CA GLU A 185 -16.93 8.12 7.45
C GLU A 185 -18.25 8.78 7.02
N ALA A 186 -19.10 9.17 7.97
CA ALA A 186 -20.38 9.82 7.71
C ALA A 186 -20.18 11.16 6.98
N SER A 187 -19.12 11.91 7.30
CA SER A 187 -18.79 13.18 6.64
C SER A 187 -18.55 12.93 5.15
N TRP A 188 -17.68 11.97 4.82
CA TRP A 188 -17.43 11.57 3.43
C TRP A 188 -18.64 10.96 2.73
N PHE A 189 -19.41 10.11 3.42
CA PHE A 189 -20.64 9.49 2.91
C PHE A 189 -21.70 10.52 2.50
N THR A 190 -21.73 11.64 3.20
CA THR A 190 -22.68 12.74 2.99
C THR A 190 -22.13 13.82 2.05
N GLY A 191 -20.86 13.72 1.64
CA GLY A 191 -20.21 14.60 0.68
C GLY A 191 -19.60 15.86 1.28
N VAL A 192 -19.55 15.99 2.61
CA VAL A 192 -18.92 17.12 3.31
C VAL A 192 -17.66 16.62 4.00
N PRO A 193 -16.44 16.99 3.58
CA PRO A 193 -15.21 16.56 4.24
C PRO A 193 -15.18 17.01 5.72
N PRO A 194 -14.73 16.16 6.65
CA PRO A 194 -14.66 16.50 8.07
C PRO A 194 -13.66 17.64 8.30
N SER A 195 -14.07 18.64 9.08
CA SER A 195 -13.27 19.80 9.47
C SER A 195 -13.58 20.18 10.92
N LEU A 196 -12.57 20.66 11.66
CA LEU A 196 -12.77 21.29 12.97
C LEU A 196 -12.93 22.82 12.88
N ASP A 197 -12.84 23.41 11.68
CA ASP A 197 -12.95 24.84 11.42
C ASP A 197 -12.17 25.69 12.44
N GLN A 198 -12.85 26.63 13.11
CA GLN A 198 -12.26 27.52 14.13
C GLN A 198 -12.29 26.93 15.55
N LEU A 199 -12.82 25.71 15.73
CA LEU A 199 -13.00 25.14 17.07
C LEU A 199 -11.65 24.92 17.77
N SER A 200 -10.64 24.42 17.04
CA SER A 200 -9.32 24.13 17.59
C SER A 200 -8.59 25.40 18.07
N SER A 201 -8.72 26.51 17.35
CA SER A 201 -8.13 27.80 17.73
C SER A 201 -8.91 28.49 18.85
N LEU A 202 -10.24 28.38 18.84
CA LEU A 202 -11.10 28.99 19.85
C LEU A 202 -10.93 28.37 21.23
N VAL A 203 -10.78 27.04 21.32
CA VAL A 203 -10.56 26.35 22.60
C VAL A 203 -9.26 26.81 23.27
N ASN A 204 -8.28 27.29 22.52
CA ASN A 204 -7.04 27.86 23.07
C ASN A 204 -7.26 29.21 23.78
N THR A 205 -8.36 29.92 23.48
CA THR A 205 -8.64 31.24 24.06
C THR A 205 -9.47 31.17 25.35
N VAL A 206 -9.91 29.97 25.74
CA VAL A 206 -10.82 29.75 26.87
C VAL A 206 -10.08 29.10 28.05
N GLN A 207 -10.44 29.47 29.28
CA GLN A 207 -9.93 28.80 30.48
C GLN A 207 -10.49 27.38 30.59
N LEU A 208 -9.63 26.38 30.45
CA LEU A 208 -9.99 24.98 30.55
C LEU A 208 -9.90 24.47 32.00
N PRO A 209 -10.91 23.72 32.48
CA PRO A 209 -10.81 22.95 33.72
C PRO A 209 -9.61 21.99 33.71
N ASN A 210 -8.98 21.78 34.88
CA ASN A 210 -7.78 20.93 35.03
C ASN A 210 -7.91 19.52 34.44
N HIS A 211 -9.11 18.93 34.45
CA HIS A 211 -9.37 17.58 33.93
C HIS A 211 -9.46 17.50 32.39
N ILE A 212 -9.54 18.63 31.70
CA ILE A 212 -9.56 18.72 30.22
C ILE A 212 -8.51 19.71 29.68
N LYS A 213 -7.46 20.00 30.47
CA LYS A 213 -6.40 20.95 30.11
C LYS A 213 -5.65 20.62 28.81
N HIS A 214 -5.65 19.35 28.40
CA HIS A 214 -5.00 18.88 27.16
C HIS A 214 -5.93 18.88 25.94
N LEU A 215 -7.18 19.34 26.07
CA LEU A 215 -8.16 19.31 24.99
C LEU A 215 -7.72 20.16 23.79
N SER A 216 -7.14 21.33 24.05
CA SER A 216 -6.54 22.23 23.05
C SER A 216 -5.49 21.52 22.18
N GLU A 217 -4.49 20.91 22.82
CA GLU A 217 -3.40 20.17 22.16
C GLU A 217 -3.96 19.02 21.32
N ARG A 218 -4.92 18.28 21.86
CA ARG A 218 -5.57 17.17 21.15
C ARG A 218 -6.36 17.62 19.93
N LEU A 219 -7.12 18.70 20.04
CA LEU A 219 -7.88 19.27 18.91
C LEU A 219 -6.94 19.81 17.83
N ALA A 220 -5.79 20.39 18.20
CA ALA A 220 -4.79 20.85 17.24
C ALA A 220 -4.16 19.68 16.47
N VAL A 221 -3.78 18.60 17.16
CA VAL A 221 -3.29 17.37 16.52
C VAL A 221 -4.36 16.79 15.59
N PHE A 222 -5.60 16.69 16.07
CA PHE A 222 -6.68 16.14 15.27
C PHE A 222 -6.99 16.99 14.02
N ALA A 223 -6.99 18.32 14.14
CA ALA A 223 -7.14 19.23 13.00
C ALA A 223 -6.06 18.98 11.93
N SER A 224 -4.80 18.80 12.36
CA SER A 224 -3.71 18.48 11.44
C SER A 224 -3.89 17.12 10.76
N GLU A 225 -4.30 16.09 11.52
CA GLU A 225 -4.59 14.77 10.97
C GLU A 225 -5.73 14.81 9.94
N LEU A 226 -6.81 15.56 10.20
CA LEU A 226 -7.90 15.75 9.23
C LEU A 226 -7.45 16.49 7.98
N GLN A 227 -6.60 17.51 8.12
CA GLN A 227 -6.04 18.22 6.95
C GLN A 227 -5.19 17.29 6.08
N GLN A 228 -4.38 16.42 6.70
CA GLN A 228 -3.60 15.40 5.99
C GLN A 228 -4.51 14.38 5.31
N LEU A 229 -5.58 13.93 5.98
CA LEU A 229 -6.57 13.02 5.43
C LEU A 229 -7.26 13.62 4.20
N ASN A 230 -7.75 14.85 4.33
CA ASN A 230 -8.46 15.56 3.27
C ASN A 230 -7.55 15.89 2.07
N SER A 231 -6.26 16.15 2.29
CA SER A 231 -5.32 16.46 1.21
C SER A 231 -4.83 15.22 0.45
N ARG A 232 -4.57 14.10 1.15
CA ARG A 232 -4.00 12.89 0.55
C ARG A 232 -5.04 11.87 0.11
N TRP A 233 -6.11 11.67 0.89
CA TRP A 233 -7.03 10.55 0.72
C TRP A 233 -8.43 10.95 0.25
N SER A 234 -8.67 12.23 -0.05
CA SER A 234 -10.00 12.71 -0.43
C SER A 234 -10.55 12.10 -1.72
N THR A 235 -9.69 11.78 -2.69
CA THR A 235 -10.09 11.10 -3.93
C THR A 235 -10.70 9.73 -3.60
N ILE A 236 -10.00 8.94 -2.78
CA ILE A 236 -10.43 7.60 -2.38
C ILE A 236 -11.66 7.67 -1.48
N LEU A 237 -11.68 8.56 -0.49
CA LEU A 237 -12.76 8.66 0.49
C LEU A 237 -14.05 9.23 -0.10
N ARG A 238 -13.99 10.00 -1.19
CA ARG A 238 -15.19 10.41 -1.94
C ARG A 238 -15.87 9.24 -2.62
N ASP A 239 -15.08 8.32 -3.19
CA ASP A 239 -15.60 7.16 -3.92
C ASP A 239 -15.97 6.02 -2.96
N ASN A 240 -15.16 5.81 -1.93
CA ASN A 240 -15.35 4.78 -0.90
C ASN A 240 -15.04 5.32 0.51
N PRO A 241 -16.03 5.93 1.20
CA PRO A 241 -15.88 6.40 2.58
C PRO A 241 -15.47 5.32 3.57
N GLY A 242 -15.79 4.05 3.28
CA GLY A 242 -15.47 2.91 4.14
C GLY A 242 -13.97 2.64 4.27
N GLU A 243 -13.15 3.20 3.38
CA GLU A 243 -11.68 3.03 3.42
C GLU A 243 -11.05 3.55 4.73
N ILE A 244 -11.73 4.43 5.47
CA ILE A 244 -11.25 4.89 6.78
C ILE A 244 -11.09 3.76 7.82
N TRP A 245 -11.80 2.64 7.62
CA TRP A 245 -11.71 1.44 8.45
C TRP A 245 -10.64 0.45 7.97
N GLU A 246 -10.15 0.63 6.75
CA GLU A 246 -9.24 -0.29 6.06
C GLU A 246 -7.76 0.02 6.40
N PRO A 247 -6.86 -0.96 6.27
CA PRO A 247 -5.46 -0.80 6.67
C PRO A 247 -4.68 0.22 5.84
N SER A 248 -5.14 0.59 4.63
CA SER A 248 -4.42 1.53 3.74
C SER A 248 -4.14 2.87 4.43
N ILE A 249 -5.19 3.53 4.93
CA ILE A 249 -5.08 4.87 5.52
C ILE A 249 -4.31 4.81 6.84
N SER A 250 -4.62 3.83 7.71
CA SER A 250 -3.96 3.70 9.01
C SER A 250 -2.49 3.33 8.90
N ALA A 251 -2.10 2.51 7.91
CA ALA A 251 -0.72 2.10 7.71
C ALA A 251 0.20 3.27 7.36
N PHE A 252 -0.28 4.21 6.54
CA PHE A 252 0.49 5.39 6.11
C PHE A 252 0.36 6.58 7.07
N MET A 253 -0.83 6.86 7.58
CA MET A 253 -1.07 8.05 8.42
C MET A 253 -0.78 7.85 9.92
N LYS A 254 -0.89 6.60 10.42
CA LYS A 254 -0.76 6.25 11.84
C LYS A 254 -1.52 7.20 12.79
N PRO A 255 -2.82 7.43 12.56
CA PRO A 255 -3.58 8.46 13.25
C PRO A 255 -3.80 8.13 14.72
N LYS A 256 -3.72 9.14 15.58
CA LYS A 256 -3.96 9.02 17.02
C LYS A 256 -5.44 9.22 17.37
N SER A 257 -6.15 10.04 16.60
CA SER A 257 -7.47 10.55 16.97
C SER A 257 -8.65 9.64 16.59
N TRP A 258 -8.47 8.69 15.66
CA TRP A 258 -9.51 7.74 15.27
C TRP A 258 -9.02 6.29 15.33
N LEU A 259 -9.91 5.34 15.04
CA LEU A 259 -9.63 3.92 15.12
C LEU A 259 -8.69 3.53 13.95
N SER A 260 -7.56 2.91 14.27
CA SER A 260 -6.61 2.43 13.27
C SER A 260 -6.72 0.91 13.14
N SER A 261 -6.72 0.41 11.90
CA SER A 261 -6.46 -1.01 11.65
C SER A 261 -4.97 -1.29 11.85
N TYR A 262 -4.66 -2.38 12.56
CA TYR A 262 -3.29 -2.87 12.78
C TYR A 262 -2.90 -3.96 11.78
N GLN A 263 -3.74 -4.23 10.77
CA GLN A 263 -3.49 -5.28 9.79
C GLN A 263 -2.33 -4.96 8.83
N ALA A 264 -1.96 -3.69 8.69
CA ALA A 264 -0.76 -3.27 7.97
C ALA A 264 -0.07 -2.11 8.66
N THR A 265 1.27 -2.07 8.58
CA THR A 265 2.09 -0.98 9.08
C THR A 265 3.17 -0.65 8.05
N VAL A 266 3.38 0.64 7.80
CA VAL A 266 4.52 1.11 7.01
C VAL A 266 5.61 1.53 7.99
N THR A 267 6.74 0.84 7.96
CA THR A 267 7.93 1.20 8.74
C THR A 267 8.96 1.71 7.76
N GLU A 268 9.32 2.98 7.88
CA GLU A 268 10.47 3.52 7.19
C GLU A 268 11.70 2.82 7.76
N LEU A 269 12.48 2.19 6.87
CA LEU A 269 13.72 1.57 7.26
C LEU A 269 14.73 2.69 7.45
N ASP A 270 14.77 3.26 8.67
CA ASP A 270 15.81 4.20 9.06
C ASP A 270 17.16 3.57 8.69
N LEU A 271 17.91 4.29 7.85
CA LEU A 271 19.33 4.04 7.65
C LEU A 271 19.92 4.03 9.07
N PRO A 272 20.67 2.98 9.49
CA PRO A 272 21.34 3.04 10.76
C PRO A 272 22.24 4.30 10.72
N GLN A 273 21.84 5.34 11.46
CA GLN A 273 22.80 6.30 11.96
C GLN A 273 23.74 5.44 12.80
N THR A 274 25.00 5.37 12.39
CA THR A 274 26.02 4.70 13.18
C THR A 274 25.88 5.21 14.61
N ASP A 275 25.57 4.29 15.53
CA ASP A 275 25.54 4.60 16.95
C ASP A 275 26.86 5.29 17.29
N ALA A 276 26.76 6.56 17.67
CA ALA A 276 27.85 7.37 18.16
C ALA A 276 28.41 6.71 19.44
N GLY A 277 29.30 5.73 19.28
CA GLY A 277 29.76 4.90 20.39
C GLY A 277 30.83 3.86 20.07
N GLN A 278 30.93 3.35 18.84
CA GLN A 278 32.01 2.40 18.49
C GLN A 278 33.06 3.06 17.58
N LYS A 279 34.10 3.59 18.22
CA LYS A 279 35.38 3.91 17.58
C LYS A 279 36.01 2.62 17.03
N GLY A 280 35.79 2.36 15.75
CA GLY A 280 36.48 1.30 15.01
C GLY A 280 36.27 1.50 13.51
N LEU A 281 37.14 2.29 12.88
CA LEU A 281 37.24 2.54 11.44
C LEU A 281 35.90 2.78 10.72
N GLU A 282 35.28 3.95 10.94
CA GLU A 282 34.39 4.49 9.92
C GLU A 282 35.21 4.90 8.68
N PRO A 283 34.84 4.48 7.46
CA PRO A 283 35.38 5.05 6.25
C PRO A 283 34.95 6.52 6.18
N SER A 284 35.91 7.43 6.28
CA SER A 284 35.74 8.86 6.05
C SER A 284 35.44 9.15 4.57
N HIS A 285 34.21 8.93 4.12
CA HIS A 285 33.86 9.18 2.72
C HIS A 285 32.54 9.95 2.60
N ASP A 286 32.66 11.23 2.20
CA ASP A 286 31.67 12.13 1.57
C ASP A 286 30.94 11.53 0.34
N SER A 287 31.02 10.21 0.14
CA SER A 287 30.47 9.51 -1.01
C SER A 287 29.02 9.12 -0.74
N THR A 288 28.10 9.73 -1.48
CA THR A 288 26.67 9.38 -1.45
C THR A 288 26.46 7.87 -1.66
N CYS A 289 25.86 7.22 -0.68
CA CYS A 289 25.46 5.81 -0.75
C CYS A 289 24.30 5.64 -1.74
N ILE A 290 24.33 4.59 -2.55
CA ILE A 290 23.27 4.25 -3.50
C ILE A 290 22.59 2.96 -3.04
N LEU A 291 21.28 3.01 -2.76
CA LEU A 291 20.47 1.81 -2.54
C LEU A 291 20.22 1.13 -3.90
N ILE A 292 20.73 -0.09 -4.07
CA ILE A 292 20.60 -0.83 -5.32
C ILE A 292 19.29 -1.61 -5.38
N ALA A 293 18.99 -2.36 -4.33
CA ALA A 293 17.82 -3.22 -4.29
C ALA A 293 17.42 -3.58 -2.86
N SER A 294 16.15 -3.93 -2.69
CA SER A 294 15.62 -4.52 -1.47
C SER A 294 14.67 -5.67 -1.79
N LYS A 295 14.51 -6.62 -0.87
CA LYS A 295 13.59 -7.75 -1.00
C LYS A 295 13.14 -8.25 0.37
N SER A 296 11.86 -8.57 0.49
CA SER A 296 11.31 -9.29 1.65
C SER A 296 11.59 -10.79 1.55
N SER A 297 11.77 -11.44 2.69
CA SER A 297 11.83 -12.90 2.76
C SER A 297 10.49 -13.51 2.34
N SER A 298 10.51 -14.78 1.92
CA SER A 298 9.30 -15.53 1.58
C SER A 298 8.31 -15.69 2.73
N SER A 299 8.79 -15.65 3.97
CA SER A 299 7.97 -15.61 5.19
C SER A 299 7.38 -14.23 5.49
N GLY A 300 7.86 -13.18 4.82
CA GLY A 300 7.51 -11.79 5.14
C GLY A 300 8.02 -11.30 6.49
N SER A 301 8.84 -12.08 7.20
CA SER A 301 9.34 -11.74 8.55
C SER A 301 10.62 -10.91 8.54
N GLU A 302 11.33 -10.89 7.42
CA GLU A 302 12.61 -10.22 7.26
C GLU A 302 12.62 -9.42 5.95
N VAL A 303 13.44 -8.37 5.91
CA VAL A 303 13.72 -7.60 4.71
C VAL A 303 15.23 -7.43 4.58
N GLY A 304 15.75 -7.66 3.38
CA GLY A 304 17.15 -7.46 3.05
C GLY A 304 17.32 -6.34 2.04
N TRP A 305 18.42 -5.61 2.11
CA TRP A 305 18.74 -4.56 1.14
C TRP A 305 20.24 -4.44 0.89
N ILE A 306 20.59 -3.98 -0.31
CA ILE A 306 21.98 -3.83 -0.78
C ILE A 306 22.27 -2.37 -1.05
N LYS A 307 23.36 -1.88 -0.48
CA LYS A 307 23.88 -0.52 -0.67
C LYS A 307 25.25 -0.57 -1.30
N VAL A 308 25.54 0.38 -2.19
CA VAL A 308 26.85 0.53 -2.83
C VAL A 308 27.39 1.93 -2.54
N TRP A 309 28.68 2.00 -2.22
CA TRP A 309 29.46 3.22 -2.14
C TRP A 309 30.45 3.22 -3.31
N PRO A 310 30.18 4.00 -4.36
CA PRO A 310 31.16 4.22 -5.42
C PRO A 310 32.41 4.91 -4.87
N SER A 311 33.53 4.74 -5.57
CA SER A 311 34.76 5.45 -5.21
C SER A 311 34.62 6.96 -5.37
N LYS A 312 35.38 7.71 -4.58
CA LYS A 312 35.45 9.19 -4.68
C LYS A 312 35.82 9.61 -6.11
N TYR A 313 36.82 8.94 -6.69
CA TYR A 313 37.27 9.21 -8.05
C TYR A 313 36.16 8.99 -9.10
N PHE A 314 35.33 7.94 -8.95
CA PHE A 314 34.16 7.75 -9.81
C PHE A 314 33.17 8.90 -9.69
N ALA A 315 32.79 9.28 -8.46
CA ALA A 315 31.80 10.31 -8.21
C ALA A 315 32.21 11.68 -8.79
N GLU A 316 33.49 12.02 -8.72
CA GLU A 316 34.04 13.28 -9.23
C GLU A 316 34.17 13.28 -10.77
N ASN A 317 34.48 12.13 -11.38
CA ASN A 317 34.89 12.07 -12.79
C ASN A 317 33.83 11.49 -13.75
N ILE A 318 32.74 10.89 -13.25
CA ILE A 318 31.72 10.25 -14.12
C ILE A 318 31.07 11.21 -15.13
N ASN A 319 31.04 12.51 -14.82
CA ASN A 319 30.50 13.56 -15.67
C ASN A 319 31.58 14.49 -16.27
N SER A 320 32.86 14.21 -16.01
CA SER A 320 33.96 14.99 -16.61
C SER A 320 33.91 14.91 -18.14
N LYS A 321 34.44 15.88 -18.88
CA LYS A 321 34.58 15.80 -20.35
C LYS A 321 35.91 15.19 -20.78
N GLU A 322 36.87 15.08 -19.87
CA GLU A 322 38.15 14.42 -20.10
C GLU A 322 37.96 12.90 -20.15
N ASP A 323 38.94 12.15 -20.64
CA ASP A 323 38.88 10.68 -20.67
C ASP A 323 39.52 10.13 -19.38
N PRO A 324 38.75 9.93 -18.29
CA PRO A 324 39.31 9.51 -17.02
C PRO A 324 39.84 8.08 -17.09
N ASN A 325 40.78 7.76 -16.22
CA ASN A 325 41.28 6.41 -16.09
C ASN A 325 40.17 5.48 -15.55
N LEU A 326 39.58 4.67 -16.43
CA LEU A 326 38.46 3.78 -16.09
C LEU A 326 38.83 2.72 -15.05
N ASP A 327 40.09 2.28 -15.04
CA ASP A 327 40.58 1.30 -14.05
C ASP A 327 40.59 1.92 -12.64
N GLU A 328 41.00 3.19 -12.54
CA GLU A 328 41.03 3.94 -11.28
C GLU A 328 39.62 4.24 -10.75
N MET A 329 38.67 4.56 -11.65
CA MET A 329 37.25 4.69 -11.31
C MET A 329 36.62 3.39 -10.78
N SER A 330 37.22 2.23 -11.10
CA SER A 330 36.70 0.92 -10.74
C SER A 330 37.23 0.39 -9.40
N ARG A 331 38.20 1.08 -8.79
CA ARG A 331 38.77 0.73 -7.48
C ARG A 331 37.91 1.21 -6.34
N GLU A 332 38.03 0.60 -5.17
CA GLU A 332 37.44 1.09 -3.91
C GLU A 332 35.91 1.19 -3.88
N TRP A 333 35.21 0.37 -4.67
CA TRP A 333 33.76 0.24 -4.52
C TRP A 333 33.44 -0.70 -3.36
N ASN A 334 32.66 -0.21 -2.40
CA ASN A 334 32.22 -0.99 -1.24
C ASN A 334 30.73 -1.29 -1.33
N VAL A 335 30.33 -2.46 -0.83
CA VAL A 335 28.93 -2.89 -0.81
C VAL A 335 28.57 -3.41 0.55
N SER A 336 27.42 -2.97 1.07
CA SER A 336 26.80 -3.56 2.26
C SER A 336 25.59 -4.37 1.87
N TYR A 337 25.43 -5.51 2.55
CA TYR A 337 24.20 -6.27 2.56
C TYR A 337 23.69 -6.40 4.00
N ASP A 338 22.49 -5.89 4.23
CA ASP A 338 21.83 -5.88 5.51
C ASP A 338 20.57 -6.74 5.46
N ILE A 339 20.28 -7.45 6.54
CA ILE A 339 19.00 -8.13 6.78
C ILE A 339 18.45 -7.63 8.12
N LYS A 340 17.18 -7.19 8.12
CA LYS A 340 16.44 -6.76 9.31
C LYS A 340 15.22 -7.62 9.54
N ARG A 341 15.05 -8.10 10.77
CA ARG A 341 13.83 -8.78 11.22
C ARG A 341 12.76 -7.74 11.52
N LEU A 342 11.59 -7.87 10.89
CA LEU A 342 10.52 -6.87 10.98
C LEU A 342 9.80 -6.88 12.32
N VAL A 343 9.72 -8.04 12.99
CA VAL A 343 9.01 -8.18 14.28
C VAL A 343 9.70 -7.37 15.39
N ASP A 344 11.02 -7.39 15.43
CA ASP A 344 11.79 -6.86 16.57
C ASP A 344 12.71 -5.69 16.17
N GLY A 345 12.78 -5.38 14.88
CA GLY A 345 13.67 -4.35 14.33
C GLY A 345 15.16 -4.68 14.40
N GLN A 346 15.55 -5.87 14.87
CA GLN A 346 16.96 -6.28 14.92
C GLN A 346 17.53 -6.51 13.53
N SER A 347 18.79 -6.16 13.32
CA SER A 347 19.55 -6.46 12.11
C SER A 347 20.43 -7.70 12.33
N PRO A 348 19.90 -8.92 12.15
CA PRO A 348 20.65 -10.15 12.42
C PRO A 348 21.93 -10.29 11.61
N HIS A 349 21.99 -9.68 10.42
CA HIS A 349 23.14 -9.78 9.53
C HIS A 349 23.44 -8.45 8.87
N HIS A 350 24.71 -8.07 8.93
CA HIS A 350 25.32 -6.96 8.21
C HIS A 350 26.63 -7.47 7.64
N ILE A 351 26.84 -7.32 6.33
CA ILE A 351 28.01 -7.78 5.60
C ILE A 351 28.53 -6.62 4.77
N GLU A 352 29.82 -6.35 4.85
CA GLU A 352 30.50 -5.40 3.98
C GLU A 352 31.56 -6.10 3.15
N VAL A 353 31.52 -5.89 1.84
CA VAL A 353 32.45 -6.48 0.88
C VAL A 353 32.92 -5.42 -0.09
N GLN A 354 34.23 -5.37 -0.30
CA GLN A 354 34.82 -4.57 -1.37
C GLN A 354 34.69 -5.32 -2.70
N LEU A 355 34.13 -4.66 -3.71
CA LEU A 355 33.95 -5.25 -5.03
C LEU A 355 35.26 -5.31 -5.80
N PRO A 356 35.56 -6.43 -6.48
CA PRO A 356 36.74 -6.53 -7.32
C PRO A 356 36.69 -5.62 -8.55
N GLU A 357 37.82 -4.95 -8.82
CA GLU A 357 37.98 -3.92 -9.86
C GLU A 357 37.50 -4.38 -11.24
N LYS A 358 37.83 -5.64 -11.62
CA LYS A 358 37.47 -6.21 -12.92
C LYS A 358 35.96 -6.27 -13.16
N SER A 359 35.18 -6.58 -12.12
CA SER A 359 33.72 -6.67 -12.22
C SER A 359 33.09 -5.29 -12.29
N VAL A 360 33.61 -4.34 -11.51
CA VAL A 360 33.16 -2.94 -11.47
C VAL A 360 33.47 -2.22 -12.77
N LEU A 361 34.59 -2.51 -13.44
CA LEU A 361 34.99 -1.89 -14.70
C LEU A 361 33.92 -1.98 -15.79
N SER A 362 33.19 -3.10 -15.84
CA SER A 362 32.08 -3.27 -16.77
C SER A 362 30.92 -2.29 -16.51
N ILE A 363 30.69 -1.94 -15.24
CA ILE A 363 29.67 -1.00 -14.79
C ILE A 363 30.09 0.43 -15.09
N VAL A 364 31.34 0.78 -14.75
CA VAL A 364 31.90 2.12 -14.99
C VAL A 364 31.86 2.46 -16.48
N LYS A 365 32.25 1.52 -17.36
CA LYS A 365 32.15 1.68 -18.81
C LYS A 365 30.73 2.01 -19.27
N LYS A 366 29.73 1.30 -18.74
CA LYS A 366 28.30 1.55 -19.07
C LYS A 366 27.81 2.88 -18.51
N ALA A 367 28.14 3.18 -17.25
CA ALA A 367 27.79 4.44 -16.60
C ALA A 367 28.29 5.63 -17.41
N ARG A 368 29.51 5.55 -17.95
CA ARG A 368 30.11 6.59 -18.76
C ARG A 368 29.38 6.82 -20.08
N LEU A 369 29.01 5.73 -20.77
CA LEU A 369 28.25 5.80 -22.02
C LEU A 369 26.83 6.34 -21.83
N ASN A 370 26.26 6.17 -20.63
CA ASN A 370 24.86 6.51 -20.33
C ASN A 370 24.72 7.63 -19.29
N ALA A 371 25.66 8.60 -19.26
CA ALA A 371 25.57 9.80 -18.42
C ALA A 371 25.33 9.52 -16.92
N GLY A 372 26.05 8.56 -16.35
CA GLY A 372 25.96 8.17 -14.95
C GLY A 372 24.85 7.16 -14.65
N GLN A 373 24.01 6.79 -15.62
CA GLN A 373 23.03 5.72 -15.45
C GLN A 373 23.69 4.36 -15.67
N PHE A 374 23.60 3.47 -14.68
CA PHE A 374 24.08 2.11 -14.81
C PHE A 374 23.15 1.14 -14.12
N GLU A 375 23.24 -0.10 -14.55
CA GLU A 375 22.53 -1.21 -13.93
C GLU A 375 23.51 -2.00 -13.10
N PHE A 376 23.04 -2.44 -11.95
CA PHE A 376 23.85 -3.13 -10.98
C PHE A 376 23.21 -4.50 -10.73
N PRO A 377 23.65 -5.55 -11.44
CA PRO A 377 23.03 -6.88 -11.36
C PRO A 377 23.08 -7.43 -9.94
N VAL A 378 21.89 -7.69 -9.38
CA VAL A 378 21.72 -8.29 -8.06
C VAL A 378 20.60 -9.32 -8.07
N ALA A 379 20.75 -10.34 -7.24
CA ALA A 379 19.68 -11.30 -6.97
C ALA A 379 19.69 -11.70 -5.51
N PHE A 380 18.50 -11.90 -4.95
CA PHE A 380 18.31 -12.42 -3.61
C PHE A 380 17.61 -13.78 -3.69
N SER A 381 18.08 -14.72 -2.89
CA SER A 381 17.34 -15.94 -2.54
C SER A 381 15.99 -15.63 -1.87
N HIS A 382 15.16 -16.65 -1.68
CA HIS A 382 13.85 -16.50 -1.03
C HIS A 382 13.93 -16.37 0.49
N ASP A 383 14.99 -16.87 1.10
CA ASP A 383 15.27 -16.81 2.54
C ASP A 383 16.24 -15.68 2.90
N LEU A 384 16.69 -14.90 1.91
CA LEU A 384 17.67 -13.83 2.05
C LEU A 384 19.06 -14.32 2.53
N ARG A 385 19.32 -15.63 2.62
CA ARG A 385 20.62 -16.14 3.09
C ARG A 385 21.67 -16.27 1.99
N GLN A 386 21.26 -16.16 0.73
CA GLN A 386 22.15 -16.05 -0.42
C GLN A 386 21.82 -14.82 -1.24
N ILE A 387 22.85 -14.11 -1.66
CA ILE A 387 22.74 -13.00 -2.60
C ILE A 387 23.81 -13.09 -3.67
N ILE A 388 23.50 -12.57 -4.85
CA ILE A 388 24.49 -12.38 -5.91
C ILE A 388 24.61 -10.89 -6.13
N ILE A 389 25.85 -10.42 -6.16
CA ILE A 389 26.22 -9.04 -6.45
C ILE A 389 27.19 -9.09 -7.62
N LEU A 390 26.77 -8.60 -8.79
CA LEU A 390 27.49 -8.75 -10.06
C LEU A 390 27.68 -10.23 -10.40
N ASN A 391 28.89 -10.75 -10.23
CA ASN A 391 29.27 -12.14 -10.40
C ASN A 391 29.76 -12.80 -9.10
N TYR A 392 29.55 -12.16 -7.94
CA TYR A 392 29.93 -12.70 -6.64
C TYR A 392 28.69 -13.23 -5.92
N LEU A 393 28.72 -14.51 -5.58
CA LEU A 393 27.76 -15.12 -4.69
C LEU A 393 28.24 -14.94 -3.24
N ILE A 394 27.39 -14.37 -2.40
CA ILE A 394 27.62 -14.28 -0.95
C ILE A 394 26.57 -15.16 -0.27
N ARG A 395 27.02 -16.08 0.59
CA ARG A 395 26.16 -16.96 1.38
C ARG A 395 26.41 -16.72 2.86
N ILE A 396 25.34 -16.40 3.59
CA ILE A 396 25.34 -16.16 5.03
C ILE A 396 25.16 -17.48 5.76
N HIS A 397 26.03 -17.77 6.72
CA HIS A 397 25.87 -18.91 7.61
C HIS A 397 25.14 -18.47 8.88
N SER A 398 24.11 -19.21 9.28
CA SER A 398 23.48 -19.02 10.58
C SER A 398 24.40 -19.60 11.65
N SER A 399 25.19 -18.77 12.32
CA SER A 399 25.97 -19.20 13.47
C SER A 399 25.03 -19.43 14.67
N SER A 400 25.00 -20.66 15.19
CA SER A 400 24.22 -21.00 16.40
C SER A 400 24.93 -20.60 17.70
N THR A 401 26.02 -19.83 17.62
CA THR A 401 26.92 -19.54 18.74
C THR A 401 27.39 -18.10 18.65
N ASN A 402 27.33 -17.40 19.79
CA ASN A 402 27.62 -15.97 20.06
C ASN A 402 29.03 -15.44 19.64
N ALA A 403 29.59 -15.86 18.51
CA ALA A 403 30.86 -15.37 18.01
C ALA A 403 30.63 -14.15 17.11
N LEU A 404 31.22 -13.02 17.51
CA LEU A 404 31.27 -11.70 16.86
C LEU A 404 32.02 -11.68 15.50
N ARG A 405 32.12 -12.80 14.78
CA ARG A 405 32.70 -12.84 13.43
C ARG A 405 31.61 -13.20 12.43
N GLN A 406 31.50 -12.37 11.39
CA GLN A 406 30.59 -12.55 10.27
C GLN A 406 30.95 -13.86 9.54
N ASP A 407 30.21 -14.93 9.80
CA ASP A 407 30.36 -16.21 9.08
C ASP A 407 29.60 -16.12 7.74
N PHE A 408 30.28 -15.62 6.71
CA PHE A 408 29.79 -15.71 5.33
C PHE A 408 30.87 -16.26 4.41
N SER A 409 30.45 -16.91 3.33
CA SER A 409 31.31 -17.35 2.24
C SER A 409 31.05 -16.49 1.00
N VAL A 410 32.12 -16.21 0.26
CA VAL A 410 32.08 -15.50 -1.02
C VAL A 410 32.65 -16.42 -2.09
N GLN A 411 31.90 -16.62 -3.17
CA GLN A 411 32.33 -17.35 -4.35
C GLN A 411 32.26 -16.44 -5.57
N SER A 412 33.36 -16.37 -6.33
CA SER A 412 33.35 -15.76 -7.66
C SER A 412 32.73 -16.75 -8.64
N LEU A 413 31.65 -16.34 -9.31
CA LEU A 413 31.05 -17.09 -10.40
C LEU A 413 31.85 -16.79 -11.68
N GLU A 414 33.09 -17.27 -11.74
CA GLU A 414 33.93 -17.20 -12.94
C GLU A 414 33.45 -18.23 -13.95
N ILE A 415 32.37 -17.91 -14.66
CA ILE A 415 31.99 -18.67 -15.84
C ILE A 415 32.95 -18.24 -16.94
N ASN A 416 33.72 -19.19 -17.50
CA ASN A 416 34.46 -18.97 -18.75
C ASN A 416 33.50 -18.31 -19.74
N GLN A 417 33.75 -17.03 -19.98
CA GLN A 417 32.73 -16.07 -20.34
C GLN A 417 32.07 -16.45 -21.68
N CYS A 418 30.75 -16.26 -21.76
CA CYS A 418 29.91 -16.50 -22.94
C CYS A 418 30.60 -16.01 -24.22
N SER A 419 31.20 -16.91 -25.02
CA SER A 419 31.58 -16.60 -26.38
C SER A 419 30.39 -16.89 -27.29
N MET A 420 29.66 -15.84 -27.68
CA MET A 420 28.82 -15.98 -28.87
C MET A 420 29.77 -16.04 -30.07
N GLN A 421 29.70 -17.12 -30.84
CA GLN A 421 30.30 -17.13 -32.17
C GLN A 421 29.45 -16.18 -33.02
N GLY A 422 30.01 -15.02 -33.37
CA GLY A 422 29.38 -14.16 -34.38
C GLY A 422 29.23 -14.93 -35.70
N GLN A 423 28.28 -14.52 -36.55
CA GLN A 423 28.11 -15.11 -37.88
C GLN A 423 29.41 -15.07 -38.74
N ASP A 424 30.37 -14.22 -38.38
CA ASP A 424 31.68 -14.08 -39.01
C ASP A 424 32.83 -14.81 -38.28
N GLY A 425 32.54 -15.70 -37.32
CA GLY A 425 33.56 -16.48 -36.58
C GLY A 425 34.45 -15.65 -35.64
N THR A 426 34.19 -14.35 -35.48
CA THR A 426 34.84 -13.51 -34.47
C THR A 426 34.16 -13.72 -33.12
N ALA A 427 34.92 -14.16 -32.12
CA ALA A 427 34.45 -14.25 -30.75
C ALA A 427 34.19 -12.82 -30.23
N LEU A 428 32.92 -12.46 -30.10
CA LEU A 428 32.55 -11.26 -29.35
C LEU A 428 32.93 -11.51 -27.89
N GLY A 429 33.65 -10.57 -27.28
CA GLY A 429 34.14 -10.68 -25.91
C GLY A 429 33.01 -10.90 -24.88
N PRO A 430 33.36 -11.14 -23.61
CA PRO A 430 32.40 -11.39 -22.54
C PRO A 430 31.21 -10.44 -22.52
N PHE A 431 30.01 -11.00 -22.64
CA PHE A 431 28.80 -10.21 -22.48
C PHE A 431 28.48 -9.96 -21.00
N PRO A 432 28.02 -8.75 -20.66
CA PRO A 432 27.62 -8.44 -19.30
C PRO A 432 26.34 -9.19 -18.92
N TRP A 433 26.21 -9.51 -17.63
CA TRP A 433 24.97 -10.04 -17.07
C TRP A 433 24.00 -8.89 -16.83
N TYR A 434 22.73 -9.12 -17.14
CA TYR A 434 21.67 -8.13 -16.96
C TYR A 434 20.72 -8.52 -15.84
N PHE A 435 20.36 -9.80 -15.78
CA PHE A 435 19.36 -10.29 -14.85
C PHE A 435 19.78 -11.63 -14.28
N LEU A 436 19.49 -11.77 -12.99
CA LEU A 436 19.85 -12.91 -12.17
C LEU A 436 18.63 -13.27 -11.33
N ILE A 437 18.33 -14.56 -11.20
CA ILE A 437 17.27 -15.03 -10.31
C ILE A 437 17.65 -16.37 -9.69
N PHE A 438 17.37 -16.51 -8.40
CA PHE A 438 17.46 -17.79 -7.70
C PHE A 438 16.19 -18.61 -7.93
N SER A 439 16.36 -19.92 -8.09
CA SER A 439 15.27 -20.87 -7.89
C SER A 439 14.73 -20.79 -6.45
N PRO A 440 13.48 -21.24 -6.19
CA PRO A 440 12.88 -21.18 -4.86
C PRO A 440 13.68 -21.91 -3.77
N THR A 441 14.43 -22.96 -4.14
CA THR A 441 15.32 -23.69 -3.22
C THR A 441 16.74 -23.12 -3.15
N ALA A 442 17.03 -22.03 -3.88
CA ALA A 442 18.35 -21.44 -4.07
C ALA A 442 19.44 -22.41 -4.59
N ARG A 443 19.05 -23.57 -5.12
CA ARG A 443 19.98 -24.58 -5.69
C ARG A 443 20.41 -24.24 -7.11
N TYR A 444 19.53 -23.59 -7.85
CA TYR A 444 19.77 -23.13 -9.21
C TYR A 444 19.75 -21.61 -9.29
N ILE A 445 20.58 -21.06 -10.17
CA ILE A 445 20.59 -19.64 -10.55
C ILE A 445 20.37 -19.58 -12.06
N ALA A 446 19.46 -18.74 -12.52
CA ALA A 446 19.36 -18.38 -13.93
C ALA A 446 20.02 -17.01 -14.17
N VAL A 447 20.84 -16.93 -15.21
CA VAL A 447 21.57 -15.72 -15.61
C VAL A 447 21.21 -15.38 -17.05
N LEU A 448 20.89 -14.11 -17.33
CA LEU A 448 20.73 -13.60 -18.69
C LEU A 448 21.90 -12.69 -19.03
N GLY A 449 22.66 -13.09 -20.03
CA GLY A 449 23.72 -12.30 -20.64
C GLY A 449 23.44 -12.01 -22.11
N GLY A 450 24.07 -10.99 -22.65
CA GLY A 450 24.00 -10.71 -24.08
C GLY A 450 24.54 -9.35 -24.49
N PRO A 451 24.42 -8.97 -25.77
CA PRO A 451 24.94 -7.70 -26.28
C PRO A 451 24.13 -6.47 -25.81
N SER A 452 22.86 -6.67 -25.45
CA SER A 452 21.98 -5.61 -24.97
C SER A 452 20.89 -6.17 -24.05
N LYS A 453 20.50 -5.40 -23.04
CA LYS A 453 19.38 -5.73 -22.15
C LYS A 453 18.08 -5.93 -22.95
N PRO A 454 17.19 -6.87 -22.57
CA PRO A 454 15.80 -6.89 -23.04
C PRO A 454 15.07 -5.59 -22.67
N GLY A 455 14.36 -5.01 -23.62
CA GLY A 455 13.51 -3.85 -23.38
C GLY A 455 13.05 -3.17 -24.66
N PRO A 456 12.17 -2.15 -24.56
CA PRO A 456 11.54 -1.50 -25.71
C PRO A 456 12.52 -0.79 -26.65
N GLN A 457 13.69 -0.38 -26.14
CA GLN A 457 14.74 0.26 -26.94
C GLN A 457 15.75 -0.74 -27.53
N SER A 458 15.67 -2.02 -27.15
CA SER A 458 16.56 -3.06 -27.65
C SER A 458 16.07 -3.61 -28.98
N ASN A 459 16.99 -4.01 -29.86
CA ASN A 459 16.61 -4.74 -31.07
C ASN A 459 15.95 -6.06 -30.65
N ALA A 460 14.66 -6.19 -30.98
CA ALA A 460 13.80 -7.31 -30.60
C ALA A 460 14.36 -8.67 -31.03
N TYR A 461 15.16 -8.71 -32.09
CA TYR A 461 15.67 -9.95 -32.70
C TYR A 461 17.07 -10.35 -32.23
N LYS A 462 17.67 -9.60 -31.28
CA LYS A 462 18.97 -9.99 -30.75
C LYS A 462 18.83 -11.21 -29.83
N GLU A 463 19.51 -12.28 -30.20
CA GLU A 463 19.71 -13.45 -29.36
C GLU A 463 20.49 -13.07 -28.09
N ARG A 464 20.08 -13.70 -27.00
CA ARG A 464 20.65 -13.54 -25.67
C ARG A 464 20.84 -14.91 -25.06
N GLN A 465 21.86 -15.05 -24.23
CA GLN A 465 22.17 -16.31 -23.59
C GLN A 465 21.52 -16.40 -22.23
N ILE A 466 20.79 -17.50 -21.99
CA ILE A 466 20.39 -17.91 -20.65
C ILE A 466 21.31 -19.02 -20.19
N LEU A 467 21.89 -18.84 -19.01
CA LEU A 467 22.70 -19.84 -18.31
C LEU A 467 21.92 -20.33 -17.08
N ILE A 468 21.94 -21.63 -16.83
CA ILE A 468 21.50 -22.23 -15.57
C ILE A 468 22.74 -22.73 -14.83
N LEU A 469 22.98 -22.17 -13.65
CA LEU A 469 23.98 -22.67 -12.71
C LEU A 469 23.31 -23.61 -11.71
N GLU A 470 24.00 -24.67 -11.32
CA GLU A 470 23.60 -25.57 -10.24
C GLU A 470 24.66 -25.60 -9.15
N ASP A 471 24.23 -25.46 -7.89
CA ASP A 471 25.05 -25.77 -6.73
C ASP A 471 25.27 -27.28 -6.62
N ARG A 472 26.52 -27.71 -6.79
CA ARG A 472 26.96 -29.11 -6.66
C ARG A 472 27.63 -29.39 -5.32
N SER A 473 27.59 -28.45 -4.39
CA SER A 473 28.24 -28.62 -3.10
C SER A 473 27.66 -29.81 -2.33
N GLU A 474 28.54 -30.54 -1.64
CA GLU A 474 28.13 -31.62 -0.73
C GLU A 474 27.56 -31.07 0.58
N ASN A 475 27.91 -29.83 0.93
CA ASN A 475 27.46 -29.16 2.15
C ASN A 475 26.97 -27.73 1.83
N TRP A 476 26.18 -27.15 2.75
CA TRP A 476 25.67 -25.79 2.58
C TRP A 476 26.73 -24.70 2.73
N GLN A 477 27.84 -24.98 3.42
CA GLN A 477 28.83 -23.98 3.82
C GLN A 477 29.74 -23.53 2.68
N THR A 478 30.06 -24.42 1.75
CA THR A 478 30.93 -24.12 0.61
C THR A 478 30.14 -24.22 -0.69
N PRO A 479 29.52 -23.14 -1.18
CA PRO A 479 28.80 -23.18 -2.46
C PRO A 479 29.74 -23.58 -3.60
N ASP A 480 29.24 -24.39 -4.52
CA ASP A 480 29.98 -24.85 -5.69
C ASP A 480 29.09 -24.80 -6.95
N PHE A 481 28.82 -23.59 -7.41
CA PHE A 481 27.97 -23.38 -8.59
C PHE A 481 28.72 -23.63 -9.90
N HIS A 482 28.17 -24.53 -10.72
CA HIS A 482 28.66 -24.85 -12.06
C HIS A 482 27.60 -24.64 -13.12
N VAL A 483 28.02 -24.34 -14.36
CA VAL A 483 27.10 -24.29 -15.51
C VAL A 483 26.53 -25.68 -15.75
N LEU A 484 25.20 -25.76 -15.64
CA LEU A 484 24.42 -26.96 -15.92
C LEU A 484 23.90 -26.96 -17.36
N ALA A 485 23.36 -25.84 -17.82
CA ALA A 485 22.77 -25.73 -19.13
C ALA A 485 22.87 -24.29 -19.67
N THR A 486 22.95 -24.18 -21.00
CA THR A 486 23.04 -22.93 -21.73
C THR A 486 22.09 -22.99 -22.93
N GLU A 487 21.32 -21.93 -23.15
CA GLU A 487 20.44 -21.80 -24.32
C GLU A 487 20.46 -20.35 -24.83
N ASP A 488 20.41 -20.20 -26.15
CA ASP A 488 20.33 -18.89 -26.81
C ASP A 488 18.89 -18.62 -27.24
N LEU A 489 18.34 -17.49 -26.80
CA LEU A 489 16.92 -17.19 -26.90
C LEU A 489 16.68 -15.73 -27.22
N VAL A 490 15.58 -15.47 -27.92
CA VAL A 490 15.09 -14.11 -28.17
C VAL A 490 14.00 -13.77 -27.16
N ILE A 491 14.36 -12.98 -26.15
CA ILE A 491 13.44 -12.49 -25.11
C ILE A 491 12.55 -11.40 -25.68
N SER A 492 11.24 -11.45 -25.37
CA SER A 492 10.31 -10.41 -25.82
C SER A 492 10.69 -9.04 -25.25
N PRO A 493 10.82 -8.00 -26.09
CA PRO A 493 11.07 -6.64 -25.60
C PRO A 493 9.82 -6.02 -24.93
N LEU A 494 8.66 -6.65 -25.09
CA LEU A 494 7.39 -6.18 -24.55
C LEU A 494 7.17 -6.57 -23.09
N ALA A 495 7.86 -7.61 -22.61
CA ALA A 495 7.78 -8.03 -21.22
C ALA A 495 8.79 -7.21 -20.39
N GLN A 496 8.29 -6.27 -19.59
CA GLN A 496 9.11 -5.23 -18.95
C GLN A 496 9.39 -5.51 -17.48
N THR A 497 8.46 -6.14 -16.77
CA THR A 497 8.54 -6.30 -15.32
C THR A 497 9.20 -7.61 -14.92
N ARG A 498 8.70 -8.75 -15.43
CA ARG A 498 9.20 -10.09 -15.09
C ARG A 498 8.90 -11.07 -16.22
N TYR A 499 9.89 -11.29 -17.08
CA TYR A 499 9.78 -12.14 -18.26
C TYR A 499 10.28 -13.57 -18.04
N TRP A 500 10.56 -13.97 -16.80
CA TRP A 500 10.85 -15.37 -16.47
C TRP A 500 10.43 -15.75 -15.04
N ALA A 501 10.27 -17.05 -14.79
CA ALA A 501 10.00 -17.57 -13.45
C ALA A 501 10.43 -19.03 -13.32
N PHE A 502 11.11 -19.37 -12.22
CA PHE A 502 11.38 -20.77 -11.88
C PHE A 502 10.10 -21.45 -11.37
N HIS A 503 9.90 -22.69 -11.79
CA HIS A 503 8.86 -23.53 -11.19
C HIS A 503 9.24 -23.89 -9.74
N PRO A 504 8.29 -23.89 -8.78
CA PRO A 504 8.60 -24.10 -7.35
C PRO A 504 9.14 -25.48 -7.00
N PHE A 505 8.75 -26.51 -7.76
CA PHE A 505 9.06 -27.91 -7.44
C PHE A 505 9.78 -28.69 -8.55
N GLN A 506 10.00 -28.08 -9.71
CA GLN A 506 10.49 -28.78 -10.91
C GLN A 506 11.71 -28.04 -11.42
N THR A 507 12.64 -28.76 -12.04
CA THR A 507 13.83 -28.18 -12.68
C THR A 507 13.42 -27.58 -14.03
N ALA A 508 12.66 -26.50 -13.95
CA ALA A 508 12.09 -25.81 -15.07
C ALA A 508 12.05 -24.29 -14.90
N LEU A 509 12.26 -23.57 -15.99
CA LEU A 509 12.21 -22.12 -16.08
C LEU A 509 11.20 -21.73 -17.16
N VAL A 510 10.22 -20.90 -16.83
CA VAL A 510 9.35 -20.27 -17.84
C VAL A 510 9.98 -18.97 -18.28
N VAL A 511 9.95 -18.68 -19.58
CA VAL A 511 10.55 -17.50 -20.21
C VAL A 511 9.58 -16.93 -21.24
N ALA A 512 9.40 -15.61 -21.25
CA ALA A 512 8.66 -14.89 -22.28
C ALA A 512 9.56 -14.61 -23.48
N CYS A 513 9.45 -15.45 -24.50
CA CYS A 513 10.12 -15.31 -25.79
C CYS A 513 9.35 -14.34 -26.69
N LEU A 514 9.93 -13.94 -27.83
CA LEU A 514 9.40 -12.90 -28.72
C LEU A 514 7.87 -12.95 -28.95
N ASP A 515 7.36 -14.12 -29.37
CA ASP A 515 5.96 -14.29 -29.78
C ASP A 515 5.15 -15.21 -28.85
N GLU A 516 5.81 -15.85 -27.88
CA GLU A 516 5.20 -16.88 -27.04
C GLU A 516 5.87 -16.97 -25.68
N THR A 517 5.17 -17.61 -24.74
CA THR A 517 5.76 -17.97 -23.45
C THR A 517 6.15 -19.44 -23.50
N ASN A 518 7.40 -19.74 -23.15
CA ASN A 518 7.98 -21.07 -23.26
C ASN A 518 8.44 -21.59 -21.90
N MET A 519 8.31 -22.89 -21.67
CA MET A 519 8.79 -23.57 -20.46
C MET A 519 9.98 -24.46 -20.80
N TRP A 520 11.11 -24.18 -20.17
CA TRP A 520 12.38 -24.89 -20.33
C TRP A 520 12.65 -25.84 -19.18
N PHE A 521 12.68 -27.14 -19.45
CA PHE A 521 13.06 -28.21 -18.53
C PHE A 521 14.55 -28.56 -18.67
N PHE A 522 15.40 -27.75 -18.07
CA PHE A 522 16.86 -27.76 -18.27
C PHE A 522 17.62 -29.02 -17.79
N LYS A 523 16.97 -29.96 -17.07
CA LYS A 523 17.54 -31.27 -16.69
C LYS A 523 16.97 -32.47 -17.46
N HIS A 524 16.04 -32.23 -18.38
CA HIS A 524 15.29 -33.31 -19.01
C HIS A 524 15.58 -33.42 -20.51
N PRO A 525 15.35 -34.61 -21.11
CA PRO A 525 15.55 -34.82 -22.55
C PRO A 525 14.59 -33.96 -23.39
N VAL A 526 13.32 -33.88 -23.00
CA VAL A 526 12.37 -32.91 -23.58
C VAL A 526 12.58 -31.57 -22.91
N ARG A 527 13.33 -30.69 -23.58
CA ARG A 527 13.79 -29.40 -23.04
C ARG A 527 12.73 -28.31 -23.12
N TRP A 528 12.01 -28.15 -24.22
CA TRP A 528 11.13 -27.01 -24.43
C TRP A 528 9.67 -27.41 -24.60
N VAL A 529 8.76 -26.69 -23.94
CA VAL A 529 7.32 -26.83 -24.09
C VAL A 529 6.72 -25.45 -24.33
N CYS A 530 6.04 -25.28 -25.46
CA CYS A 530 5.29 -24.06 -25.77
C CYS A 530 4.04 -23.99 -24.89
N MET A 531 3.82 -22.83 -24.26
CA MET A 531 2.62 -22.63 -23.46
C MET A 531 1.40 -22.42 -24.38
N PRO A 532 0.18 -22.78 -23.94
CA PRO A 532 -1.03 -22.61 -24.74
C PRO A 532 -1.33 -21.14 -25.13
N VAL A 533 -0.76 -20.18 -24.40
CA VAL A 533 -0.89 -18.76 -24.72
C VAL A 533 0.13 -18.40 -25.80
N ARG A 534 -0.37 -18.17 -27.02
CA ARG A 534 0.41 -17.69 -28.17
C ARG A 534 0.66 -16.18 -28.09
N ALA A 535 1.23 -15.76 -26.97
CA ALA A 535 1.68 -14.41 -26.74
C ALA A 535 2.74 -14.41 -25.62
N PRO A 536 3.69 -13.47 -25.64
CA PRO A 536 4.54 -13.22 -24.50
C PRO A 536 3.70 -12.71 -23.32
N LEU A 537 4.01 -13.21 -22.14
CA LEU A 537 3.44 -12.78 -20.88
C LEU A 537 4.46 -11.97 -20.09
N ASP A 538 4.05 -10.84 -19.53
CA ASP A 538 4.81 -10.08 -18.54
C ASP A 538 4.35 -10.42 -17.12
N GLY A 539 5.16 -10.11 -16.12
CA GLY A 539 4.80 -10.36 -14.71
C GLY A 539 4.71 -11.84 -14.36
N LEU A 540 5.47 -12.71 -15.04
CA LEU A 540 5.39 -14.17 -14.90
C LEU A 540 5.61 -14.62 -13.44
N ALA A 541 4.66 -15.37 -12.88
CA ALA A 541 4.82 -15.97 -11.56
C ALA A 541 4.02 -17.26 -11.41
N PHE A 542 4.60 -18.19 -10.66
CA PHE A 542 3.94 -19.44 -10.27
C PHE A 542 3.15 -19.25 -8.99
N SER A 543 2.02 -19.96 -8.91
CA SER A 543 1.34 -20.26 -7.65
C SER A 543 2.25 -21.08 -6.72
N ASN A 544 2.03 -20.97 -5.41
CA ASN A 544 2.81 -21.70 -4.41
C ASN A 544 2.70 -23.24 -4.56
N CYS A 545 1.61 -23.75 -5.14
CA CYS A 545 1.44 -25.16 -5.42
C CYS A 545 2.04 -25.60 -6.76
N GLY A 546 2.61 -24.68 -7.55
CA GLY A 546 3.25 -24.95 -8.85
C GLY A 546 2.31 -25.31 -9.99
N ASN A 547 1.03 -25.56 -9.70
CA ASN A 547 0.07 -26.02 -10.71
C ASN A 547 -0.43 -24.92 -11.64
N TYR A 548 -0.27 -23.66 -11.25
CA TYR A 548 -0.73 -22.49 -12.00
C TYR A 548 0.40 -21.49 -12.18
N LEU A 549 0.44 -20.83 -13.33
CA LEU A 549 1.24 -19.64 -13.57
C LEU A 549 0.38 -18.59 -14.24
N HIS A 550 0.63 -17.37 -13.79
CA HIS A 550 -0.06 -16.20 -14.25
C HIS A 550 0.94 -15.21 -14.85
N GLY A 551 0.40 -14.36 -15.71
CA GLY A 551 1.11 -13.25 -16.33
C GLY A 551 0.13 -12.40 -17.14
N VAL A 552 0.54 -11.19 -17.48
CA VAL A 552 -0.27 -10.25 -18.28
C VAL A 552 0.16 -10.36 -19.73
N VAL A 553 -0.80 -10.52 -20.64
CA VAL A 553 -0.50 -10.54 -22.09
C VAL A 553 0.12 -9.22 -22.49
N CYS A 554 1.33 -9.28 -23.04
CA CYS A 554 2.02 -8.12 -23.59
C CYS A 554 1.24 -7.55 -24.79
N GLY A 555 1.07 -6.23 -24.84
CA GLY A 555 0.35 -5.53 -25.92
C GLY A 555 -0.89 -4.77 -25.44
N ASN A 556 -1.83 -4.53 -26.37
CA ASN A 556 -2.94 -3.58 -26.15
C ASN A 556 -4.02 -4.07 -25.17
N SER A 557 -4.19 -5.38 -24.99
CA SER A 557 -5.28 -5.91 -24.17
C SER A 557 -4.96 -5.99 -22.67
N ARG A 558 -3.68 -5.90 -22.27
CA ARG A 558 -3.16 -6.03 -20.89
C ARG A 558 -3.97 -7.02 -20.02
N GLN A 559 -4.35 -8.15 -20.60
CA GLN A 559 -5.25 -9.10 -19.95
C GLN A 559 -4.44 -10.04 -19.07
N LEU A 560 -4.81 -10.18 -17.80
CA LEU A 560 -4.26 -11.21 -16.92
C LEU A 560 -4.67 -12.59 -17.44
N ARG A 561 -3.70 -13.46 -17.65
CA ARG A 561 -3.90 -14.87 -17.98
C ARG A 561 -3.42 -15.73 -16.84
N MET A 562 -4.19 -16.76 -16.53
CA MET A 562 -3.82 -17.82 -15.60
C MET A 562 -3.90 -19.13 -16.35
N ILE A 563 -2.82 -19.90 -16.30
CA ILE A 563 -2.69 -21.15 -17.03
C ILE A 563 -2.51 -22.26 -16.01
N CYS A 564 -3.29 -23.34 -16.13
CA CYS A 564 -3.18 -24.54 -15.31
C CYS A 564 -2.32 -25.59 -16.03
N PHE A 565 -1.21 -26.02 -15.43
CA PHE A 565 -0.29 -26.99 -16.06
C PHE A 565 -0.46 -28.42 -15.57
N ARG A 566 -1.42 -28.69 -14.68
CA ARG A 566 -1.59 -30.02 -14.10
C ARG A 566 -1.71 -31.10 -15.18
N LYS A 567 -2.49 -30.82 -16.23
CA LYS A 567 -2.66 -31.73 -17.38
C LYS A 567 -1.35 -31.92 -18.17
N TYR A 568 -0.56 -30.88 -18.32
CA TYR A 568 0.71 -30.89 -19.07
C TYR A 568 1.76 -31.77 -18.38
N PHE A 569 1.83 -31.75 -17.05
CA PHE A 569 2.72 -32.65 -16.31
C PHE A 569 2.30 -34.11 -16.45
N GLU A 570 1.01 -34.41 -16.44
CA GLU A 570 0.50 -35.79 -16.59
C GLU A 570 0.67 -36.33 -18.02
N GLU A 571 0.41 -35.51 -19.04
CA GLU A 571 0.68 -35.86 -20.44
C GLU A 571 2.18 -36.12 -20.68
N ARG A 572 3.05 -35.29 -20.09
CA ARG A 572 4.50 -35.48 -20.16
C ARG A 572 4.98 -36.74 -19.45
N LYS A 573 4.45 -37.07 -18.26
CA LYS A 573 4.74 -38.35 -17.58
C LYS A 573 4.37 -39.53 -18.48
N THR A 574 3.27 -39.42 -19.21
CA THR A 574 2.81 -40.45 -20.14
C THR A 574 3.81 -40.63 -21.30
N ILE A 575 4.28 -39.53 -21.91
CA ILE A 575 5.28 -39.58 -23.00
C ILE A 575 6.63 -40.17 -22.54
N LEU A 576 7.13 -39.75 -21.38
CA LEU A 576 8.39 -40.25 -20.82
C LEU A 576 8.31 -41.73 -20.39
N SER A 577 7.14 -42.18 -19.94
CA SER A 577 6.91 -43.59 -19.58
C SER A 577 6.71 -44.49 -20.80
N SER A 578 6.18 -43.96 -21.91
CA SER A 578 6.13 -44.69 -23.19
C SER A 578 7.50 -44.80 -23.86
N SER A 579 8.31 -43.74 -23.85
CA SER A 579 9.66 -43.75 -24.46
C SER A 579 10.66 -44.64 -23.71
N SER A 580 10.37 -44.97 -22.45
CA SER A 580 11.21 -45.88 -21.64
C SER A 580 10.95 -47.36 -21.91
N ARG A 581 9.89 -47.72 -22.65
CA ARG A 581 9.55 -49.12 -22.99
C ARG A 581 10.05 -49.55 -24.36
N GLU A 582 10.45 -48.62 -25.20
CA GLU A 582 11.06 -48.87 -26.50
C GLU A 582 12.43 -48.20 -26.49
N HIS A 583 13.51 -48.91 -26.15
CA HIS A 583 14.88 -48.71 -26.67
C HIS A 583 15.82 -49.74 -26.04
N GLY A 584 15.78 -50.94 -26.62
CA GLY A 584 16.93 -51.82 -26.74
C GLY A 584 17.36 -51.87 -28.20
N MET A 585 17.71 -50.73 -28.80
CA MET A 585 18.45 -50.62 -30.07
C MET A 585 19.15 -49.26 -30.13
N GLU A 586 20.44 -49.28 -30.51
CA GLU A 586 21.27 -48.09 -30.75
C GLU A 586 20.62 -47.13 -31.74
N VAL A 587 20.55 -45.84 -31.39
CA VAL A 587 20.22 -44.77 -32.33
C VAL A 587 21.28 -43.67 -32.22
N ALA A 588 21.78 -43.28 -33.39
CA ALA A 588 22.76 -42.23 -33.66
C ALA A 588 22.24 -40.82 -33.28
N PRO A 589 23.07 -39.75 -33.32
CA PRO A 589 22.73 -38.47 -32.72
C PRO A 589 21.62 -37.77 -33.52
N VAL A 590 20.45 -37.61 -32.91
CA VAL A 590 19.33 -36.85 -33.46
C VAL A 590 19.57 -35.36 -33.21
N HIS A 591 19.87 -34.63 -34.29
CA HIS A 591 19.76 -33.18 -34.33
C HIS A 591 18.30 -32.76 -34.54
N GLN A 592 17.86 -31.80 -33.71
CA GLN A 592 16.74 -30.85 -33.88
C GLN A 592 15.27 -31.32 -33.78
N SER A 593 14.58 -30.64 -32.84
CA SER A 593 13.18 -30.19 -32.88
C SER A 593 12.04 -31.22 -32.80
N GLU A 594 11.78 -31.76 -31.60
CA GLU A 594 10.42 -32.14 -31.22
C GLU A 594 9.80 -31.01 -30.37
N GLN A 595 9.19 -30.03 -31.05
CA GLN A 595 8.30 -29.06 -30.41
C GLN A 595 6.91 -29.69 -30.25
N LEU A 596 6.51 -29.99 -29.01
CA LEU A 596 5.14 -30.37 -28.70
C LEU A 596 4.22 -29.14 -28.84
N SER A 597 3.42 -29.11 -29.91
CA SER A 597 2.36 -28.11 -30.10
C SER A 597 1.01 -28.69 -29.66
N LEU A 598 0.27 -27.96 -28.82
CA LEU A 598 -0.98 -28.43 -28.22
C LEU A 598 -2.21 -27.69 -28.76
N THR A 599 -3.26 -28.46 -29.05
CA THR A 599 -4.59 -28.00 -29.48
C THR A 599 -5.46 -27.53 -28.32
N ARG A 600 -6.27 -26.50 -28.61
CA ARG A 600 -7.08 -25.65 -27.74
C ARG A 600 -8.01 -26.43 -26.77
N GLY A 601 -7.69 -26.40 -25.47
CA GLY A 601 -8.60 -26.83 -24.39
C GLY A 601 -9.43 -25.67 -23.84
N LYS A 602 -10.72 -25.90 -23.59
CA LYS A 602 -11.71 -24.93 -23.10
C LYS A 602 -11.30 -24.35 -21.73
N GLU A 603 -11.24 -23.03 -21.62
CA GLU A 603 -10.94 -22.28 -20.38
C GLU A 603 -11.95 -22.63 -19.28
N MET A 604 -11.45 -22.88 -18.09
CA MET A 604 -12.24 -23.15 -16.89
C MET A 604 -11.81 -22.12 -15.85
N GLU A 605 -12.72 -21.21 -15.51
CA GLU A 605 -12.54 -20.22 -14.46
C GLU A 605 -12.79 -20.85 -13.09
N MET A 606 -11.90 -20.59 -12.13
CA MET A 606 -12.22 -20.71 -10.71
C MET A 606 -11.30 -19.88 -9.81
N ILE A 607 -11.95 -18.94 -9.11
CA ILE A 607 -11.83 -18.43 -7.74
C ILE A 607 -10.49 -18.60 -7.00
N LEU A 608 -9.89 -17.46 -6.61
CA LEU A 608 -8.80 -17.33 -5.64
C LEU A 608 -9.26 -16.60 -4.38
N THR A 609 -8.57 -16.84 -3.27
CA THR A 609 -8.80 -16.25 -1.94
C THR A 609 -8.41 -14.76 -1.86
N PRO A 610 -9.29 -13.87 -1.37
CA PRO A 610 -9.03 -12.43 -1.23
C PRO A 610 -8.10 -12.08 -0.06
N GLU A 611 -7.60 -10.84 -0.01
CA GLU A 611 -6.89 -10.19 1.13
C GLU A 611 -5.36 -10.34 1.28
N SER A 612 -4.62 -10.72 0.23
CA SER A 612 -3.15 -10.63 0.31
C SER A 612 -2.68 -9.19 0.11
N ILE A 613 -2.03 -8.62 1.13
CA ILE A 613 -1.35 -7.32 1.08
C ILE A 613 0.09 -7.55 0.62
N THR A 614 0.50 -6.90 -0.48
CA THR A 614 1.91 -6.91 -0.92
C THR A 614 2.43 -5.49 -1.06
N PHE A 615 3.63 -5.26 -0.56
CA PHE A 615 4.31 -3.98 -0.67
C PHE A 615 5.22 -4.00 -1.90
N ASP A 616 5.18 -2.92 -2.67
CA ASP A 616 6.07 -2.72 -3.82
C ASP A 616 6.66 -1.32 -3.76
N ASN A 617 7.82 -1.11 -4.38
CA ASN A 617 8.45 0.20 -4.49
C ASN A 617 8.67 0.50 -5.97
N VAL A 618 7.77 1.33 -6.53
CA VAL A 618 7.81 1.75 -7.93
C VAL A 618 8.20 3.21 -7.96
N GLU A 619 9.29 3.55 -8.66
CA GLU A 619 9.80 4.93 -8.80
C GLU A 619 10.19 5.60 -7.46
N GLY A 620 10.61 4.80 -6.46
CA GLY A 620 11.03 5.33 -5.16
C GLY A 620 9.89 5.65 -4.19
N ARG A 621 8.65 5.27 -4.52
CA ARG A 621 7.49 5.44 -3.64
C ARG A 621 6.95 4.10 -3.15
N SER A 622 6.64 4.04 -1.86
CA SER A 622 6.03 2.86 -1.23
C SER A 622 4.59 2.70 -1.70
N GLN A 623 4.25 1.51 -2.18
CA GLN A 623 2.92 1.15 -2.66
C GLN A 623 2.39 -0.05 -1.88
N ILE A 624 1.13 0.02 -1.45
CA ILE A 624 0.37 -1.12 -0.93
C ILE A 624 -0.48 -1.66 -2.06
N SER A 625 -0.28 -2.92 -2.43
CA SER A 625 -1.17 -3.63 -3.34
C SER A 625 -2.06 -4.57 -2.53
N MET A 626 -3.36 -4.49 -2.74
CA MET A 626 -4.33 -5.36 -2.06
C MET A 626 -5.25 -5.99 -3.10
N LEU A 627 -5.35 -7.32 -3.04
CA LEU A 627 -6.30 -8.08 -3.84
C LEU A 627 -7.69 -7.92 -3.22
N ARG A 628 -8.56 -7.11 -3.83
CA ARG A 628 -9.93 -6.89 -3.35
C ARG A 628 -10.93 -7.71 -4.14
N HIS A 629 -11.92 -8.23 -3.44
CA HIS A 629 -13.13 -8.73 -4.08
C HIS A 629 -14.13 -7.57 -4.14
N LEU A 630 -14.48 -7.11 -5.35
CA LEU A 630 -15.56 -6.13 -5.53
C LEU A 630 -16.89 -6.89 -5.54
N ASN A 631 -17.76 -6.55 -4.60
CA ASN A 631 -18.91 -7.36 -4.19
C ASN A 631 -20.14 -7.29 -5.10
N ASP A 632 -20.05 -6.66 -6.28
CA ASP A 632 -21.20 -6.59 -7.20
C ASP A 632 -21.12 -7.61 -8.35
N ASP A 633 -19.93 -8.08 -8.74
CA ASP A 633 -19.72 -9.05 -9.84
C ASP A 633 -18.80 -10.23 -9.49
N GLY A 634 -18.27 -10.30 -8.26
CA GLY A 634 -17.25 -11.29 -7.89
C GLY A 634 -15.90 -11.05 -8.59
N ALA A 635 -15.70 -9.87 -9.17
CA ALA A 635 -14.45 -9.45 -9.79
C ALA A 635 -13.38 -9.23 -8.71
N VAL A 636 -12.24 -9.88 -8.88
CA VAL A 636 -11.06 -9.67 -8.04
C VAL A 636 -10.19 -8.62 -8.71
N VAL A 637 -10.01 -7.47 -8.06
CA VAL A 637 -9.21 -6.35 -8.57
C VAL A 637 -8.01 -6.15 -7.65
N LEU A 638 -6.81 -6.18 -8.22
CA LEU A 638 -5.60 -5.72 -7.56
C LEU A 638 -5.65 -4.20 -7.50
N GLN A 639 -5.91 -3.63 -6.33
CA GLN A 639 -5.82 -2.19 -6.12
C GLN A 639 -4.48 -1.83 -5.50
N LYS A 640 -3.87 -0.78 -6.04
CA LYS A 640 -2.51 -0.35 -5.73
C LYS A 640 -2.55 1.09 -5.22
N PHE A 641 -2.37 1.26 -3.92
CA PHE A 641 -2.42 2.54 -3.22
C PHE A 641 -1.02 3.06 -2.94
N ARG A 642 -0.77 4.31 -3.30
CA ARG A 642 0.46 5.04 -2.93
C ARG A 642 0.25 5.85 -1.65
N ASP A 643 1.35 6.31 -1.06
CA ASP A 643 1.39 7.15 0.14
C ASP A 643 0.70 8.52 -0.02
N ASP A 644 0.55 8.97 -1.27
CA ASP A 644 -0.17 10.18 -1.67
C ASP A 644 -1.66 9.94 -1.98
N GLY A 645 -2.17 8.73 -1.75
CA GLY A 645 -3.58 8.36 -2.00
C GLY A 645 -3.95 8.23 -3.48
N THR A 646 -2.97 8.14 -4.39
CA THR A 646 -3.24 7.80 -5.80
C THR A 646 -3.41 6.29 -6.00
N ILE A 647 -4.33 5.93 -6.90
CA ILE A 647 -4.59 4.54 -7.31
C ILE A 647 -3.87 4.27 -8.63
N GLN A 648 -3.06 3.23 -8.70
CA GLN A 648 -2.49 2.73 -9.95
C GLN A 648 -3.34 1.56 -10.46
N SER A 649 -4.03 1.76 -11.59
CA SER A 649 -4.87 0.75 -12.25
C SER A 649 -4.06 -0.31 -12.99
#